data_AF-A0A9E3NSC1-F1
#
_entry.id   AF-A0A9E3NSC1-F1
#
_cell.length_a   1.000
_cell.length_b   1.000
_cell.length_c   1.000
_cell.angle_alpha   90.00
_cell.angle_beta   90.00
_cell.angle_gamma   90.00
#
_symmetry.space_group_name_H-M   'P 1'
#
loop_
_entity.id
_entity.type
_entity.pdbx_description
1 polymer ?
#
loop_
_entity_poly.entity_id
_entity_poly.type
_entity_poly.pdbx_seq_one_letter_code
_entity_poly.pdbx_strand_id
1 'polypeptide(L)'
;MRNSLFLLLALSAAVPVAACGSEGAGDGAPPLPGDDPNGDGSGFGSSGGGANGSAQDLEVGSMRIEPPDAVLTVTAGSTVTQAYKVFAKVKGAANESDVTSRVVFYVPDNYLVGGFPLDGGSLFTSRLPATANDPPQRGGKLTVEATASNAAGPVKVTTSLTVKLTAILESPNGAVPANPASKFGGAVDAARKPVIVYPNDGVMLPPNLRRLDVHWRRGNASNELFEVRFTSAAADIAYYSRCGSGAGLNGADACAFELDGAGYGYLAESNRGAGPVTLRIRATDDAGTSVGESTTQTLELAESRVDGGLYYWAITGGSGKIMRFDFGAATGLPQEYLTATTAGSACPGCHTLSRDGKKLVASQGGQNDGRLIYQNNVGMPIASASDLTVGSSTAQTHGENRIQFAAFNPTGSQFVAVYGDRGVGNGGNLHASTHVPASWNTDAEMNTLFFHDGTTGLRVGSKALTFKPNHPDWSPDGKMIAVSRVGNTNTTTQMPTRTSLELLTAGAGGTFADPVTLVAAESGIARFNPNFVPDSSFLYFTEAICPGGNWDSGDCNADADPSAKTWAMKPQPGSKRILLARASAAGVADNAATDLGDTFPRSAPFQTKHKGGKLFWFTVASRRQAGLRTVGGAQHLWMFAVDPAKIMAGDDGSYPGFYLPFQDLTTSNHIGQWTEKIVGGTQPPPPAPPPPPPPPPAPPAPK
;
A
#
# COMPACT_ATOMS: atom_id res chain seq x y z
N MET A 1 20.98 47.61 8.35
CA MET A 1 22.10 47.97 9.25
C MET A 1 22.11 47.01 10.43
N ARG A 2 23.31 46.46 10.76
CA ARG A 2 23.71 45.63 11.92
C ARG A 2 23.12 44.21 11.99
N ASN A 3 23.84 43.17 11.54
CA ASN A 3 25.03 42.45 12.09
C ASN A 3 24.71 41.46 13.21
N SER A 4 24.92 40.16 12.93
CA SER A 4 25.30 39.06 13.85
C SER A 4 25.55 37.81 12.98
N LEU A 5 26.72 37.60 12.37
CA LEU A 5 27.94 36.95 12.88
C LEU A 5 27.68 35.58 13.56
N PHE A 6 27.74 34.50 12.77
CA PHE A 6 27.87 33.11 13.25
C PHE A 6 29.35 32.81 13.51
N LEU A 7 29.66 32.32 14.72
CA LEU A 7 30.98 31.84 15.09
C LEU A 7 30.98 30.30 15.06
N LEU A 8 31.87 29.73 14.23
CA LEU A 8 32.25 28.32 14.26
C LEU A 8 32.99 27.99 15.55
N LEU A 9 32.66 26.88 16.19
CA LEU A 9 33.63 26.11 16.98
C LEU A 9 33.53 24.63 16.61
N ALA A 10 34.56 24.15 15.93
CA ALA A 10 34.89 22.75 15.82
C ALA A 10 35.68 22.33 17.07
N LEU A 11 35.38 21.17 17.66
CA LEU A 11 36.31 20.48 18.54
C LEU A 11 36.23 18.97 18.28
N SER A 12 37.27 18.49 17.62
CA SER A 12 37.70 17.10 17.52
C SER A 12 38.30 16.63 18.85
N ALA A 13 38.00 15.41 19.27
CA ALA A 13 38.83 14.67 20.23
C ALA A 13 38.84 13.18 19.88
N ALA A 14 40.07 12.66 19.72
CA ALA A 14 40.43 11.32 19.36
C ALA A 14 40.97 10.57 20.59
N VAL A 15 40.61 9.27 20.71
CA VAL A 15 41.46 8.11 21.09
C VAL A 15 41.96 8.08 22.58
N PRO A 16 41.89 6.93 23.32
CA PRO A 16 42.73 5.78 23.02
C PRO A 16 42.16 4.36 23.18
N VAL A 17 42.62 3.53 22.25
CA VAL A 17 42.80 2.08 22.37
C VAL A 17 43.93 1.82 23.36
N ALA A 18 43.70 0.92 24.32
CA ALA A 18 44.76 0.33 25.13
C ALA A 18 44.63 -1.19 25.06
N ALA A 19 45.67 -1.82 24.53
CA ALA A 19 45.94 -3.24 24.57
C ALA A 19 47.19 -3.48 25.42
N CYS A 20 47.11 -4.47 26.32
CA CYS A 20 48.16 -5.26 26.99
C CYS A 20 47.36 -6.28 27.83
N GLY A 21 47.65 -7.57 27.95
CA GLY A 21 48.80 -8.42 27.68
C GLY A 21 48.49 -9.76 28.39
N SER A 22 49.14 -10.83 27.95
CA SER A 22 48.77 -12.23 28.11
C SER A 22 49.33 -12.96 29.36
N GLU A 23 48.83 -14.19 29.53
CA GLU A 23 49.42 -15.42 30.14
C GLU A 23 49.13 -15.78 31.61
N GLY A 24 48.73 -17.05 31.80
CA GLY A 24 48.79 -17.75 33.09
C GLY A 24 47.78 -18.90 33.24
N ALA A 25 48.23 -20.13 33.01
CA ALA A 25 47.48 -21.40 33.07
C ALA A 25 47.00 -21.82 34.48
N GLY A 26 46.07 -22.78 34.54
CA GLY A 26 45.76 -23.52 35.78
C GLY A 26 44.52 -24.41 35.69
N ASP A 27 44.75 -25.71 35.66
CA ASP A 27 43.81 -26.83 35.53
C ASP A 27 42.74 -26.95 36.62
N GLY A 28 41.66 -27.72 36.34
CA GLY A 28 40.86 -28.33 37.40
C GLY A 28 39.45 -28.78 37.00
N ALA A 29 39.35 -29.93 36.31
CA ALA A 29 38.10 -30.71 36.26
C ALA A 29 38.19 -31.90 37.24
N PRO A 30 37.12 -32.20 38.00
CA PRO A 30 36.93 -33.54 38.55
C PRO A 30 35.74 -34.28 37.90
N PRO A 31 35.80 -35.62 37.79
CA PRO A 31 34.85 -36.43 37.04
C PRO A 31 33.67 -36.91 37.91
N LEU A 32 32.55 -37.19 37.24
CA LEU A 32 31.44 -38.00 37.78
C LEU A 32 31.76 -39.49 37.56
N PRO A 33 31.58 -40.37 38.56
CA PRO A 33 31.52 -41.81 38.35
C PRO A 33 30.07 -42.31 38.25
N GLY A 34 29.83 -43.17 37.28
CA GLY A 34 28.67 -44.05 37.21
C GLY A 34 28.96 -45.43 37.79
N ASP A 35 27.86 -46.16 37.97
CA ASP A 35 27.66 -47.61 38.11
C ASP A 35 28.24 -48.33 39.34
N ASP A 36 27.40 -48.99 40.14
CA ASP A 36 26.95 -50.39 39.89
C ASP A 36 25.97 -50.87 41.02
N PRO A 37 25.50 -52.14 41.14
CA PRO A 37 24.06 -52.46 41.13
C PRO A 37 23.56 -53.34 42.32
N ASN A 38 22.26 -53.67 42.31
CA ASN A 38 21.57 -54.82 42.94
C ASN A 38 21.67 -55.09 44.47
N GLY A 39 20.51 -55.34 45.09
CA GLY A 39 20.44 -55.93 46.43
C GLY A 39 19.05 -55.93 47.09
N ASP A 40 18.17 -56.80 46.58
CA ASP A 40 17.02 -57.52 47.19
C ASP A 40 16.46 -57.17 48.60
N GLY A 41 15.12 -57.23 48.69
CA GLY A 41 14.49 -58.20 49.60
C GLY A 41 13.35 -57.77 50.54
N SER A 42 12.11 -58.13 50.16
CA SER A 42 10.94 -58.50 51.01
C SER A 42 10.28 -57.42 51.91
N GLY A 43 8.96 -57.32 52.12
CA GLY A 43 7.80 -58.19 51.86
C GLY A 43 6.79 -58.04 53.04
N PHE A 44 5.48 -58.22 52.76
CA PHE A 44 4.27 -58.17 53.65
C PHE A 44 3.60 -56.79 53.83
N GLY A 45 2.30 -56.58 53.64
CA GLY A 45 1.18 -57.50 53.38
C GLY A 45 -0.12 -56.75 52.99
N SER A 46 -1.03 -57.50 52.38
CA SER A 46 -2.26 -57.10 51.66
C SER A 46 -3.48 -56.79 52.53
N SER A 47 -4.31 -55.84 52.08
CA SER A 47 -5.79 -55.91 52.03
C SER A 47 -6.26 -54.69 51.20
N GLY A 48 -7.18 -54.71 50.24
CA GLY A 48 -8.12 -55.67 49.71
C GLY A 48 -9.27 -54.83 49.10
N GLY A 49 -9.70 -55.12 47.86
CA GLY A 49 -11.04 -54.73 47.38
C GLY A 49 -11.16 -53.61 46.33
N GLY A 50 -10.89 -53.96 45.07
CA GLY A 50 -11.81 -53.80 43.94
C GLY A 50 -12.55 -52.47 43.69
N ALA A 51 -12.05 -51.71 42.71
CA ALA A 51 -12.84 -51.23 41.57
C ALA A 51 -11.88 -50.89 40.42
N ASN A 52 -11.51 -51.91 39.64
CA ASN A 52 -10.77 -51.73 38.38
C ASN A 52 -11.71 -51.06 37.35
N GLY A 53 -11.72 -49.72 37.35
CA GLY A 53 -12.09 -48.95 36.16
C GLY A 53 -10.90 -48.98 35.20
N SER A 54 -10.97 -49.82 34.18
CA SER A 54 -10.00 -49.82 33.09
C SER A 54 -9.93 -48.43 32.45
N ALA A 55 -8.72 -47.88 32.32
CA ALA A 55 -8.49 -46.66 31.56
C ALA A 55 -8.66 -46.98 30.07
N GLN A 56 -9.90 -46.89 29.58
CA GLN A 56 -10.18 -47.04 28.15
C GLN A 56 -9.65 -45.85 27.36
N ASP A 57 -9.12 -46.14 26.17
CA ASP A 57 -9.05 -45.17 25.08
C ASP A 57 -10.44 -44.54 24.92
N LEU A 58 -10.54 -43.24 25.21
CA LEU A 58 -11.81 -42.55 25.08
C LEU A 58 -12.08 -42.38 23.58
N GLU A 59 -12.89 -43.26 23.01
CA GLU A 59 -13.42 -43.03 21.66
C GLU A 59 -14.40 -41.86 21.73
N VAL A 60 -13.91 -40.65 21.43
CA VAL A 60 -14.70 -39.43 21.51
C VAL A 60 -15.73 -39.40 20.38
N GLY A 61 -17.02 -39.38 20.73
CA GLY A 61 -18.12 -39.28 19.77
C GLY A 61 -18.44 -37.84 19.37
N SER A 62 -18.40 -36.90 20.32
CA SER A 62 -18.55 -35.46 20.07
C SER A 62 -17.81 -34.63 21.12
N MET A 63 -17.40 -33.41 20.76
CA MET A 63 -16.77 -32.44 21.66
C MET A 63 -17.39 -31.05 21.52
N ARG A 64 -17.24 -30.24 22.57
CA ARG A 64 -17.51 -28.79 22.55
C ARG A 64 -16.53 -28.05 23.45
N ILE A 65 -16.23 -26.80 23.07
CA ILE A 65 -15.36 -25.90 23.82
C ILE A 65 -16.22 -24.93 24.64
N GLU A 66 -15.86 -24.70 25.90
CA GLU A 66 -16.46 -23.67 26.76
C GLU A 66 -15.42 -22.67 27.27
N PRO A 67 -15.76 -21.36 27.31
CA PRO A 67 -16.97 -20.75 26.76
C PRO A 67 -16.96 -20.72 25.21
N PRO A 68 -18.11 -20.88 24.53
CA PRO A 68 -18.17 -20.65 23.09
C PRO A 68 -18.14 -19.15 22.76
N ASP A 69 -17.54 -18.79 21.63
CA ASP A 69 -17.61 -17.45 21.01
C ASP A 69 -17.26 -16.30 21.97
N ALA A 70 -16.27 -16.51 22.83
CA ALA A 70 -15.90 -15.56 23.87
C ALA A 70 -15.45 -14.20 23.27
N VAL A 71 -15.73 -13.13 24.00
CA VAL A 71 -15.31 -11.76 23.65
C VAL A 71 -14.51 -11.20 24.82
N LEU A 72 -13.24 -10.89 24.56
CA LEU A 72 -12.33 -10.29 25.54
C LEU A 72 -12.08 -8.83 25.17
N THR A 73 -11.86 -7.99 26.17
CA THR A 73 -11.34 -6.63 25.95
C THR A 73 -9.94 -6.56 26.53
N VAL A 74 -9.02 -5.98 25.76
CA VAL A 74 -7.64 -5.76 26.20
C VAL A 74 -7.29 -4.28 26.02
N THR A 75 -6.69 -3.68 27.03
CA THR A 75 -6.13 -2.33 26.92
C THR A 75 -4.78 -2.40 26.23
N ALA A 76 -4.50 -1.47 25.31
CA ALA A 76 -3.21 -1.37 24.65
C ALA A 76 -2.06 -1.35 25.67
N GLY A 77 -1.00 -2.11 25.42
CA GLY A 77 0.13 -2.31 26.32
C GLY A 77 -0.09 -3.38 27.40
N SER A 78 -1.28 -3.98 27.49
CA SER A 78 -1.59 -5.06 28.46
C SER A 78 -1.92 -6.39 27.76
N THR A 79 -1.96 -7.48 28.53
CA THR A 79 -2.50 -8.77 28.09
C THR A 79 -3.81 -9.10 28.77
N VAL A 80 -4.60 -9.98 28.17
CA VAL A 80 -5.80 -10.60 28.74
C VAL A 80 -5.74 -12.11 28.51
N THR A 81 -6.33 -12.89 29.41
CA THR A 81 -6.36 -14.35 29.33
C THR A 81 -7.79 -14.89 29.33
N GLN A 82 -7.97 -16.08 28.76
CA GLN A 82 -9.23 -16.83 28.80
C GLN A 82 -8.92 -18.31 28.98
N ALA A 83 -9.44 -18.89 30.08
CA ALA A 83 -9.37 -20.33 30.29
C ALA A 83 -10.47 -21.02 29.50
N TYR A 84 -10.11 -22.09 28.79
CA TYR A 84 -11.04 -22.94 28.09
C TYR A 84 -11.15 -24.32 28.72
N LYS A 85 -12.32 -24.94 28.54
CA LYS A 85 -12.57 -26.34 28.85
C LYS A 85 -13.11 -27.07 27.63
N VAL A 86 -12.84 -28.36 27.53
CA VAL A 86 -13.48 -29.24 26.54
C VAL A 86 -14.33 -30.27 27.25
N PHE A 87 -15.59 -30.34 26.84
CA PHE A 87 -16.50 -31.40 27.23
C PHE A 87 -16.68 -32.36 26.07
N ALA A 88 -16.60 -33.66 26.34
CA ALA A 88 -16.76 -34.69 25.33
C ALA A 88 -17.79 -35.72 25.75
N LYS A 89 -18.56 -36.21 24.78
CA LYS A 89 -19.36 -37.42 24.92
C LYS A 89 -18.56 -38.60 24.40
N VAL A 90 -18.05 -39.40 25.32
CA VAL A 90 -17.34 -40.64 25.01
C VAL A 90 -18.35 -41.66 24.51
N LYS A 91 -18.00 -42.44 23.49
CA LYS A 91 -18.86 -43.48 22.94
C LYS A 91 -19.28 -44.47 24.04
N GLY A 92 -20.60 -44.68 24.18
CA GLY A 92 -21.18 -45.50 25.24
C GLY A 92 -21.44 -44.77 26.56
N ALA A 93 -20.98 -43.53 26.73
CA ALA A 93 -21.31 -42.71 27.89
C ALA A 93 -22.68 -42.01 27.71
N ALA A 94 -23.47 -41.96 28.78
CA ALA A 94 -24.76 -41.27 28.78
C ALA A 94 -24.59 -39.73 28.79
N ASN A 95 -23.61 -39.24 29.55
CA ASN A 95 -23.36 -37.82 29.79
C ASN A 95 -22.01 -37.38 29.23
N GLU A 96 -21.84 -36.07 29.04
CA GLU A 96 -20.54 -35.48 28.75
C GLU A 96 -19.63 -35.49 30.00
N SER A 97 -18.32 -35.54 29.78
CA SER A 97 -17.30 -35.35 30.82
C SER A 97 -16.29 -34.29 30.40
N ASP A 98 -15.68 -33.64 31.39
CA ASP A 98 -14.55 -32.72 31.17
C ASP A 98 -13.33 -33.53 30.72
N VAL A 99 -12.86 -33.27 29.50
CA VAL A 99 -11.68 -33.89 28.89
C VAL A 99 -10.59 -32.86 28.59
N THR A 100 -10.60 -31.71 29.25
CA THR A 100 -9.66 -30.60 29.01
C THR A 100 -8.19 -31.02 29.11
N SER A 101 -7.85 -31.94 30.02
CA SER A 101 -6.48 -32.47 30.17
C SER A 101 -6.07 -33.50 29.10
N ARG A 102 -6.99 -33.86 28.19
CA ARG A 102 -6.79 -34.85 27.12
C ARG A 102 -6.83 -34.24 25.72
N VAL A 103 -6.86 -32.91 25.65
CA VAL A 103 -6.80 -32.15 24.40
C VAL A 103 -5.61 -31.22 24.41
N VAL A 104 -5.19 -30.79 23.22
CA VAL A 104 -4.29 -29.65 23.04
C VAL A 104 -5.04 -28.51 22.37
N PHE A 105 -4.82 -27.30 22.87
CA PHE A 105 -5.37 -26.08 22.31
C PHE A 105 -4.42 -25.41 21.34
N TYR A 106 -4.97 -24.82 20.29
CA TYR A 106 -4.22 -24.14 19.23
C TYR A 106 -5.05 -23.04 18.56
N VAL A 107 -4.36 -22.09 17.92
CA VAL A 107 -4.94 -21.00 17.13
C VAL A 107 -4.48 -21.15 15.67
N PRO A 108 -5.33 -21.69 14.76
CA PRO A 108 -4.93 -21.98 13.39
C PRO A 108 -4.90 -20.75 12.47
N ASP A 109 -5.51 -19.65 12.88
CA ASP A 109 -5.67 -18.41 12.12
C ASP A 109 -5.47 -17.19 13.01
N ASN A 110 -5.06 -16.05 12.42
CA ASN A 110 -4.90 -14.77 13.13
C ASN A 110 -4.13 -14.86 14.47
N TYR A 111 -3.14 -15.77 14.55
CA TYR A 111 -2.34 -16.08 15.74
C TYR A 111 -1.52 -14.88 16.28
N LEU A 112 -1.46 -13.77 15.55
CA LEU A 112 -0.85 -12.52 16.03
C LEU A 112 -1.73 -11.75 17.02
N VAL A 113 -3.00 -12.15 17.21
CA VAL A 113 -3.87 -11.68 18.29
C VAL A 113 -3.48 -12.31 19.63
N GLY A 114 -3.08 -13.57 19.63
CA GLY A 114 -2.74 -14.34 20.83
C GLY A 114 -2.68 -15.84 20.55
N GLY A 115 -2.35 -16.62 21.58
CA GLY A 115 -2.20 -18.06 21.45
C GLY A 115 -2.28 -18.80 22.77
N PHE A 116 -2.07 -20.11 22.70
CA PHE A 116 -1.95 -21.01 23.83
C PHE A 116 -0.48 -21.34 24.12
N PRO A 117 -0.14 -21.83 25.32
CA PRO A 117 1.21 -22.26 25.62
C PRO A 117 1.66 -23.41 24.70
N LEU A 118 2.98 -23.56 24.50
CA LEU A 118 3.55 -24.54 23.58
C LEU A 118 3.26 -26.00 23.95
N ASP A 119 2.91 -26.26 25.21
CA ASP A 119 2.47 -27.57 25.69
C ASP A 119 0.99 -27.88 25.36
N GLY A 120 0.28 -26.94 24.74
CA GLY A 120 -1.14 -27.07 24.37
C GLY A 120 -2.12 -26.83 25.53
N GLY A 121 -1.67 -26.25 26.64
CA GLY A 121 -2.52 -25.89 27.78
C GLY A 121 -3.70 -24.98 27.42
N SER A 122 -4.76 -24.99 28.26
CA SER A 122 -6.06 -24.39 27.91
C SER A 122 -6.22 -22.90 28.21
N LEU A 123 -5.14 -22.22 28.63
CA LEU A 123 -5.16 -20.79 28.94
C LEU A 123 -4.71 -19.97 27.74
N PHE A 124 -5.66 -19.40 27.01
CA PHE A 124 -5.35 -18.43 25.97
C PHE A 124 -4.75 -17.17 26.58
N THR A 125 -3.75 -16.58 25.93
CA THR A 125 -3.19 -15.26 26.28
C THR A 125 -3.08 -14.38 25.04
N SER A 126 -3.62 -13.16 25.10
CA SER A 126 -3.43 -12.16 24.04
C SER A 126 -1.96 -11.76 23.91
N ARG A 127 -1.49 -11.51 22.70
CA ARG A 127 -0.07 -11.22 22.42
C ARG A 127 0.29 -9.75 22.70
N LEU A 128 1.46 -9.53 23.29
CA LEU A 128 2.18 -8.26 23.23
C LEU A 128 3.38 -8.36 22.26
N PRO A 129 3.73 -7.28 21.54
CA PRO A 129 4.99 -7.19 20.82
C PRO A 129 6.18 -7.36 21.80
N ALA A 130 7.15 -8.21 21.46
CA ALA A 130 8.34 -8.43 22.28
C ALA A 130 9.47 -7.44 21.95
N THR A 131 9.51 -6.95 20.71
CA THR A 131 10.52 -6.00 20.22
C THR A 131 9.86 -4.84 19.46
N ALA A 132 10.60 -3.77 19.18
CA ALA A 132 10.10 -2.64 18.39
C ALA A 132 9.79 -3.01 16.92
N ASN A 133 10.39 -4.10 16.41
CA ASN A 133 10.19 -4.58 15.03
C ASN A 133 9.09 -5.66 14.94
N ASP A 134 8.56 -6.11 16.08
CA ASP A 134 7.46 -7.05 16.11
C ASP A 134 6.20 -6.41 15.53
N PRO A 135 5.31 -7.20 14.89
CA PRO A 135 4.01 -6.70 14.50
C PRO A 135 3.26 -6.09 15.70
N PRO A 136 2.55 -4.96 15.51
CA PRO A 136 1.82 -4.28 16.57
C PRO A 136 0.87 -5.21 17.34
N GLN A 137 0.60 -4.86 18.60
CA GLN A 137 -0.53 -5.44 19.33
C GLN A 137 -1.80 -5.22 18.54
N ARG A 138 -2.69 -6.21 18.51
CA ARG A 138 -3.92 -6.15 17.72
C ARG A 138 -5.06 -6.85 18.45
N GLY A 139 -6.27 -6.37 18.20
CA GLY A 139 -7.48 -7.16 18.37
C GLY A 139 -7.73 -8.03 17.14
N GLY A 140 -8.85 -8.73 17.13
CA GLY A 140 -9.28 -9.53 16.00
C GLY A 140 -10.13 -10.72 16.43
N LYS A 141 -10.79 -11.32 15.43
CA LYS A 141 -11.42 -12.63 15.58
C LYS A 141 -10.43 -13.72 15.19
N LEU A 142 -10.40 -14.79 15.96
CA LEU A 142 -9.60 -15.99 15.73
C LEU A 142 -10.41 -17.26 16.03
N THR A 143 -9.92 -18.38 15.57
CA THR A 143 -10.43 -19.71 15.86
C THR A 143 -9.66 -20.29 17.05
N VAL A 144 -10.39 -20.80 18.04
CA VAL A 144 -9.86 -21.66 19.08
C VAL A 144 -10.11 -23.11 18.66
N GLU A 145 -9.06 -23.87 18.40
CA GLU A 145 -9.12 -25.28 18.06
C GLU A 145 -8.66 -26.12 19.27
N ALA A 146 -9.41 -27.18 19.58
CA ALA A 146 -8.98 -28.22 20.51
C ALA A 146 -8.94 -29.57 19.79
N THR A 147 -7.83 -30.30 19.96
CA THR A 147 -7.61 -31.60 19.32
C THR A 147 -7.41 -32.69 20.36
N ALA A 148 -8.17 -33.78 20.23
CA ALA A 148 -7.99 -35.02 21.00
C ALA A 148 -7.39 -36.13 20.13
N SER A 149 -6.58 -37.00 20.72
CA SER A 149 -6.17 -38.26 20.09
C SER A 149 -7.30 -39.29 20.17
N ASN A 150 -7.55 -40.03 19.08
CA ASN A 150 -8.50 -41.14 19.04
C ASN A 150 -7.92 -42.27 18.17
N ALA A 151 -8.35 -43.52 18.39
CA ALA A 151 -7.82 -44.70 17.70
C ALA A 151 -7.98 -44.63 16.17
N ALA A 152 -9.04 -43.99 15.69
CA ALA A 152 -9.30 -43.77 14.27
C ALA A 152 -8.58 -42.54 13.67
N GLY A 153 -7.82 -41.79 14.48
CA GLY A 153 -7.19 -40.52 14.11
C GLY A 153 -7.66 -39.35 14.99
N PRO A 154 -6.98 -38.19 14.93
CA PRO A 154 -7.29 -37.05 15.79
C PRO A 154 -8.69 -36.47 15.52
N VAL A 155 -9.42 -36.13 16.59
CA VAL A 155 -10.72 -35.47 16.52
C VAL A 155 -10.54 -34.00 16.91
N LYS A 156 -11.15 -33.10 16.15
CA LYS A 156 -11.03 -31.64 16.34
C LYS A 156 -12.38 -31.03 16.66
N VAL A 157 -12.37 -29.98 17.48
CA VAL A 157 -13.50 -29.09 17.70
C VAL A 157 -13.02 -27.65 17.68
N THR A 158 -13.88 -26.74 17.23
CA THR A 158 -13.55 -25.31 17.15
C THR A 158 -14.64 -24.45 17.80
N THR A 159 -14.24 -23.29 18.30
CA THR A 159 -15.10 -22.15 18.60
C THR A 159 -14.39 -20.86 18.20
N SER A 160 -15.06 -19.72 18.22
CA SER A 160 -14.39 -18.44 17.96
C SER A 160 -14.01 -17.70 19.24
N LEU A 161 -13.01 -16.83 19.13
CA LEU A 161 -12.66 -15.84 20.13
C LEU A 161 -12.49 -14.49 19.46
N THR A 162 -13.09 -13.45 20.01
CA THR A 162 -12.87 -12.07 19.58
C THR A 162 -12.13 -11.31 20.68
N VAL A 163 -10.95 -10.78 20.37
CA VAL A 163 -10.24 -9.85 21.24
C VAL A 163 -10.47 -8.44 20.73
N LYS A 164 -11.10 -7.60 21.54
CA LYS A 164 -11.30 -6.17 21.27
C LYS A 164 -10.18 -5.36 21.90
N LEU A 165 -9.33 -4.75 21.08
CA LEU A 165 -8.29 -3.83 21.54
C LEU A 165 -8.90 -2.47 21.87
N THR A 166 -8.63 -1.97 23.07
CA THR A 166 -9.03 -0.63 23.51
C THR A 166 -7.79 0.24 23.69
N ALA A 167 -7.82 1.46 23.16
CA ALA A 167 -6.71 2.39 23.30
C ALA A 167 -7.22 3.83 23.45
N ILE A 168 -6.66 4.55 24.41
CA ILE A 168 -6.74 6.01 24.47
C ILE A 168 -5.32 6.51 24.18
N LEU A 169 -5.15 7.17 23.04
CA LEU A 169 -3.85 7.58 22.55
C LEU A 169 -3.68 9.09 22.68
N GLU A 170 -2.44 9.52 22.86
CA GLU A 170 -2.10 10.93 22.91
C GLU A 170 -2.32 11.58 21.54
N SER A 171 -2.96 12.74 21.54
CA SER A 171 -3.06 13.55 20.33
C SER A 171 -1.79 14.39 20.16
N PRO A 172 -1.32 14.61 18.92
CA PRO A 172 -0.24 15.57 18.68
C PRO A 172 -0.67 17.04 18.88
N ASN A 173 -1.97 17.31 19.05
CA ASN A 173 -2.51 18.66 19.13
C ASN A 173 -2.72 19.13 20.57
N GLY A 174 -1.71 19.79 21.12
CA GLY A 174 -1.81 20.54 22.37
C GLY A 174 -2.20 19.70 23.60
N ALA A 175 -2.07 20.31 24.78
CA ALA A 175 -2.52 19.65 26.00
C ALA A 175 -4.06 19.66 26.11
N VAL A 176 -4.63 18.54 26.54
CA VAL A 176 -6.05 18.39 26.87
C VAL A 176 -6.25 18.32 28.39
N PRO A 177 -7.46 18.61 28.91
CA PRO A 177 -7.73 18.51 30.34
C PRO A 177 -7.49 17.09 30.87
N ALA A 178 -7.19 16.97 32.17
CA ALA A 178 -7.15 15.66 32.83
C ALA A 178 -8.51 14.95 32.71
N ASN A 179 -8.49 13.62 32.49
CA ASN A 179 -9.68 12.81 32.26
C ASN A 179 -10.62 13.39 31.19
N PRO A 180 -10.14 13.64 29.96
CA PRO A 180 -10.89 14.36 28.94
C PRO A 180 -12.20 13.65 28.55
N ALA A 181 -12.25 12.32 28.68
CA ALA A 181 -13.46 11.50 28.50
C ALA A 181 -14.67 12.01 29.30
N SER A 182 -14.43 12.51 30.53
CA SER A 182 -15.49 12.99 31.42
C SER A 182 -16.21 14.25 30.90
N LYS A 183 -15.61 14.96 29.94
CA LYS A 183 -16.17 16.18 29.35
C LYS A 183 -17.25 15.92 28.31
N PHE A 184 -17.39 14.68 27.86
CA PHE A 184 -18.33 14.30 26.79
C PHE A 184 -19.65 13.69 27.31
N GLY A 185 -20.03 14.00 28.56
CA GLY A 185 -21.29 13.56 29.19
C GLY A 185 -22.46 14.53 29.07
N GLY A 186 -22.24 15.74 28.54
CA GLY A 186 -23.29 16.76 28.36
C GLY A 186 -24.34 16.38 27.31
N ALA A 187 -25.46 17.12 27.29
CA ALA A 187 -26.54 16.90 26.32
C ALA A 187 -26.07 17.12 24.87
N VAL A 188 -26.61 16.35 23.93
CA VAL A 188 -26.27 16.48 22.51
C VAL A 188 -26.87 17.77 21.94
N ASP A 189 -26.05 18.57 21.25
CA ASP A 189 -26.43 19.83 20.62
C ASP A 189 -26.00 19.84 19.15
N ALA A 190 -26.98 19.88 18.25
CA ALA A 190 -26.75 19.90 16.81
C ALA A 190 -25.99 21.14 16.33
N ALA A 191 -26.09 22.28 17.04
CA ALA A 191 -25.37 23.51 16.69
C ALA A 191 -23.85 23.39 16.92
N ARG A 192 -23.40 22.36 17.64
CA ARG A 192 -21.98 22.06 17.91
C ARG A 192 -21.42 20.97 17.01
N LYS A 193 -22.20 20.45 16.06
CA LYS A 193 -21.81 19.31 15.22
C LYS A 193 -20.51 19.56 14.44
N PRO A 194 -19.43 18.79 14.71
CA PRO A 194 -18.25 18.79 13.84
C PRO A 194 -18.54 18.04 12.53
N VAL A 195 -17.79 18.34 11.48
CA VAL A 195 -17.94 17.69 10.15
C VAL A 195 -16.64 17.02 9.77
N ILE A 196 -16.65 15.68 9.67
CA ILE A 196 -15.48 14.92 9.19
C ILE A 196 -15.28 15.23 7.70
N VAL A 197 -14.07 15.63 7.33
CA VAL A 197 -13.68 16.00 5.96
C VAL A 197 -12.79 14.93 5.32
N TYR A 198 -11.90 14.32 6.10
CA TYR A 198 -10.98 13.28 5.62
C TYR A 198 -10.72 12.24 6.74
N PRO A 199 -10.55 10.94 6.46
CA PRO A 199 -10.61 10.27 5.16
C PRO A 199 -11.95 10.45 4.43
N ASN A 200 -12.04 10.02 3.18
CA ASN A 200 -13.32 9.94 2.47
C ASN A 200 -14.11 8.72 2.96
N ASP A 201 -15.44 8.82 3.01
CA ASP A 201 -16.30 7.73 3.45
C ASP A 201 -16.20 6.52 2.51
N GLY A 202 -16.10 5.32 3.07
CA GLY A 202 -15.97 4.07 2.34
C GLY A 202 -14.57 3.79 1.77
N VAL A 203 -13.56 4.59 2.13
CA VAL A 203 -12.18 4.39 1.66
C VAL A 203 -11.63 3.01 2.07
N MET A 204 -10.84 2.40 1.19
CA MET A 204 -10.05 1.22 1.52
C MET A 204 -8.56 1.57 1.60
N LEU A 205 -7.93 1.27 2.73
CA LEU A 205 -6.53 1.60 3.01
C LEU A 205 -5.64 0.35 3.10
N PRO A 206 -4.38 0.42 2.62
CA PRO A 206 -3.38 -0.62 2.86
C PRO A 206 -3.04 -0.72 4.35
N PRO A 207 -2.96 -1.93 4.94
CA PRO A 207 -2.56 -2.10 6.35
C PRO A 207 -1.19 -1.50 6.70
N ASN A 208 -0.33 -1.30 5.70
CA ASN A 208 1.02 -0.77 5.83
C ASN A 208 1.18 0.66 5.29
N LEU A 209 0.11 1.47 5.23
CA LEU A 209 0.21 2.91 4.92
C LEU A 209 1.00 3.70 5.97
N ARG A 210 1.09 3.16 7.20
CA ARG A 210 1.83 3.65 8.38
C ARG A 210 1.31 4.94 9.02
N ARG A 211 0.51 5.72 8.31
CA ARG A 211 -0.05 6.98 8.76
C ARG A 211 -1.40 7.22 8.13
N LEU A 212 -2.26 7.96 8.82
CA LEU A 212 -3.57 8.36 8.33
C LEU A 212 -3.89 9.74 8.87
N ASP A 213 -4.20 10.66 7.97
CA ASP A 213 -4.79 11.94 8.36
C ASP A 213 -6.25 11.80 8.74
N VAL A 214 -6.65 12.53 9.77
CA VAL A 214 -8.05 12.78 10.10
C VAL A 214 -8.27 14.28 10.12
N HIS A 215 -9.15 14.76 9.24
CA HIS A 215 -9.48 16.17 9.10
C HIS A 215 -10.95 16.39 9.40
N TRP A 216 -11.26 17.49 10.10
CA TRP A 216 -12.63 17.88 10.37
C TRP A 216 -12.78 19.40 10.45
N ARG A 217 -13.98 19.88 10.16
CA ARG A 217 -14.40 21.24 10.50
C ARG A 217 -14.89 21.25 11.95
N ARG A 218 -14.46 22.26 12.70
CA ARG A 218 -14.76 22.46 14.13
C ARG A 218 -16.26 22.45 14.45
N GLY A 219 -17.10 22.93 13.53
CA GLY A 219 -18.50 23.21 13.80
C GLY A 219 -18.63 24.54 14.53
N ASN A 220 -18.93 24.52 15.83
CA ASN A 220 -19.08 25.73 16.63
C ASN A 220 -17.73 26.26 17.16
N ALA A 221 -17.54 27.58 17.18
CA ALA A 221 -16.32 28.20 17.69
C ALA A 221 -16.00 27.85 19.17
N SER A 222 -17.01 27.56 19.99
CA SER A 222 -16.85 27.12 21.39
C SER A 222 -16.41 25.67 21.55
N ASN A 223 -16.30 24.90 20.46
CA ASN A 223 -15.72 23.57 20.50
C ASN A 223 -14.19 23.68 20.62
N GLU A 224 -13.69 23.33 21.79
CA GLU A 224 -12.27 23.42 22.16
C GLU A 224 -11.64 22.04 22.41
N LEU A 225 -12.46 21.01 22.63
CA LEU A 225 -12.04 19.65 22.90
C LEU A 225 -12.79 18.67 22.00
N PHE A 226 -12.05 17.72 21.40
CA PHE A 226 -12.59 16.73 20.47
C PHE A 226 -12.26 15.31 20.92
N GLU A 227 -13.22 14.41 20.79
CA GLU A 227 -12.99 12.97 20.84
C GLU A 227 -13.05 12.45 19.40
N VAL A 228 -11.92 11.96 18.89
CA VAL A 228 -11.83 11.28 17.60
C VAL A 228 -11.75 9.79 17.86
N ARG A 229 -12.77 9.04 17.45
CA ARG A 229 -12.93 7.63 17.82
C ARG A 229 -13.13 6.73 16.62
N PHE A 230 -12.35 5.66 16.57
CA PHE A 230 -12.46 4.56 15.63
C PHE A 230 -13.03 3.34 16.35
N THR A 231 -14.09 2.76 15.83
CA THR A 231 -14.77 1.62 16.46
C THR A 231 -15.06 0.52 15.45
N SER A 232 -14.80 -0.72 15.85
CA SER A 232 -15.18 -1.95 15.15
C SER A 232 -15.45 -3.06 16.16
N ALA A 233 -15.72 -4.28 15.67
CA ALA A 233 -15.81 -5.47 16.53
C ALA A 233 -14.47 -5.81 17.22
N ALA A 234 -13.34 -5.43 16.63
CA ALA A 234 -11.99 -5.81 17.06
C ALA A 234 -11.19 -4.66 17.67
N ALA A 235 -11.63 -3.40 17.53
CA ALA A 235 -10.90 -2.25 18.03
C ALA A 235 -11.82 -1.12 18.51
N ASP A 236 -11.33 -0.36 19.47
CA ASP A 236 -11.94 0.84 20.00
C ASP A 236 -10.85 1.82 20.43
N ILE A 237 -10.51 2.73 19.52
CA ILE A 237 -9.35 3.61 19.61
C ILE A 237 -9.86 5.04 19.67
N ALA A 238 -9.51 5.76 20.73
CA ALA A 238 -9.90 7.14 20.93
C ALA A 238 -8.68 8.06 21.06
N TYR A 239 -8.78 9.24 20.49
CA TYR A 239 -7.89 10.37 20.71
C TYR A 239 -8.71 11.51 21.31
N TYR A 240 -8.17 12.14 22.34
CA TYR A 240 -8.68 13.43 22.82
C TYR A 240 -7.75 14.52 22.34
N SER A 241 -8.29 15.49 21.63
CA SER A 241 -7.50 16.42 20.82
C SER A 241 -8.01 17.84 20.96
N ARG A 242 -7.10 18.81 20.89
CA ARG A 242 -7.44 20.18 20.52
C ARG A 242 -7.64 20.29 19.00
N CYS A 243 -8.24 21.38 18.54
CA CYS A 243 -8.21 21.67 17.12
C CYS A 243 -6.77 21.97 16.70
N GLY A 244 -6.15 21.09 15.90
CA GLY A 244 -4.81 21.29 15.34
C GLY A 244 -4.77 22.34 14.25
N SER A 245 -5.11 23.60 14.58
CA SER A 245 -5.05 24.71 13.62
C SER A 245 -3.60 25.16 13.44
N GLY A 246 -2.88 24.50 12.53
CA GLY A 246 -1.51 24.82 12.15
C GLY A 246 -1.40 25.46 10.76
N ALA A 247 -0.23 25.99 10.44
CA ALA A 247 0.11 26.43 9.07
C ALA A 247 -0.10 25.27 8.09
N GLY A 248 -0.72 25.55 6.93
CA GLY A 248 -0.97 24.55 5.88
C GLY A 248 -2.34 23.86 5.93
N LEU A 249 -3.30 24.38 6.72
CA LEU A 249 -4.72 24.02 6.63
C LEU A 249 -5.57 25.16 6.07
N ASN A 250 -6.57 24.81 5.26
CA ASN A 250 -7.49 25.74 4.61
C ASN A 250 -8.72 26.04 5.50
N GLY A 251 -8.71 27.20 6.16
CA GLY A 251 -9.84 27.76 6.90
C GLY A 251 -9.63 27.82 8.42
N ALA A 252 -10.20 28.85 9.07
CA ALA A 252 -10.00 29.11 10.50
C ALA A 252 -10.65 28.06 11.43
N ASP A 253 -11.61 27.31 10.91
CA ASP A 253 -12.32 26.22 11.59
C ASP A 253 -11.75 24.83 11.26
N ALA A 254 -10.65 24.77 10.50
CA ALA A 254 -10.01 23.52 10.10
C ALA A 254 -9.24 22.91 11.27
N CYS A 255 -9.53 21.64 11.54
CA CYS A 255 -8.83 20.83 12.51
C CYS A 255 -8.30 19.57 11.82
N ALA A 256 -7.09 19.14 12.20
CA ALA A 256 -6.45 17.97 11.64
C ALA A 256 -5.49 17.34 12.65
N PHE A 257 -5.27 16.04 12.53
CA PHE A 257 -4.01 15.43 12.93
C PHE A 257 -3.72 14.18 12.08
N GLU A 258 -2.46 13.76 12.09
CA GLU A 258 -2.01 12.50 11.52
C GLU A 258 -1.90 11.46 12.65
N LEU A 259 -2.49 10.27 12.46
CA LEU A 259 -2.24 9.11 13.32
C LEU A 259 -0.79 8.69 13.14
N ASP A 260 -0.08 8.52 14.26
CA ASP A 260 1.28 7.98 14.25
C ASP A 260 1.29 6.48 13.88
N GLY A 261 2.50 5.92 13.76
CA GLY A 261 2.66 4.51 13.40
C GLY A 261 2.02 3.53 14.38
N ALA A 262 1.98 3.87 15.67
CA ALA A 262 1.36 3.02 16.70
C ALA A 262 -0.17 3.03 16.55
N GLY A 263 -0.76 4.22 16.46
CA GLY A 263 -2.18 4.44 16.27
C GLY A 263 -2.71 3.84 14.98
N TYR A 264 -2.01 4.07 13.86
CA TYR A 264 -2.34 3.42 12.60
C TYR A 264 -2.15 1.90 12.68
N GLY A 265 -1.09 1.43 13.35
CA GLY A 265 -0.84 0.01 13.56
C GLY A 265 -1.98 -0.71 14.30
N TYR A 266 -2.47 -0.15 15.41
CA TYR A 266 -3.61 -0.68 16.15
C TYR A 266 -4.88 -0.71 15.31
N LEU A 267 -5.15 0.38 14.57
CA LEU A 267 -6.30 0.48 13.70
C LEU A 267 -6.22 -0.53 12.54
N ALA A 268 -5.11 -0.56 11.84
CA ALA A 268 -4.90 -1.37 10.65
C ALA A 268 -4.86 -2.86 10.97
N GLU A 269 -4.02 -3.28 11.92
CA GLU A 269 -3.78 -4.70 12.18
C GLU A 269 -4.93 -5.37 12.92
N SER A 270 -5.73 -4.62 13.69
CA SER A 270 -6.96 -5.17 14.31
C SER A 270 -8.10 -5.36 13.32
N ASN A 271 -8.07 -4.66 12.17
CA ASN A 271 -9.19 -4.61 11.21
C ASN A 271 -8.83 -5.12 9.81
N ARG A 272 -7.59 -5.55 9.58
CA ARG A 272 -7.10 -6.08 8.31
C ARG A 272 -8.02 -7.20 7.77
N GLY A 273 -8.60 -6.99 6.59
CA GLY A 273 -9.53 -7.95 5.98
C GLY A 273 -10.90 -8.05 6.67
N ALA A 274 -11.12 -7.27 7.72
CA ALA A 274 -12.34 -7.19 8.51
C ALA A 274 -12.91 -5.75 8.47
N GLY A 275 -14.03 -5.53 9.15
CA GLY A 275 -14.72 -4.23 9.14
C GLY A 275 -15.84 -4.13 8.10
N PRO A 276 -16.53 -2.99 8.05
CA PRO A 276 -15.93 -1.64 8.17
C PRO A 276 -15.61 -1.18 9.60
N VAL A 277 -14.67 -0.23 9.70
CA VAL A 277 -14.39 0.58 10.90
C VAL A 277 -15.23 1.84 10.82
N THR A 278 -15.87 2.23 11.92
CA THR A 278 -16.59 3.50 12.05
C THR A 278 -15.70 4.56 12.65
N LEU A 279 -15.55 5.70 11.98
CA LEU A 279 -14.96 6.93 12.50
C LEU A 279 -16.07 7.90 12.93
N ARG A 280 -15.97 8.41 14.15
CA ARG A 280 -16.86 9.45 14.70
C ARG A 280 -16.05 10.51 15.40
N ILE A 281 -16.49 11.77 15.29
CA ILE A 281 -15.92 12.88 16.06
C ILE A 281 -17.02 13.49 16.94
N ARG A 282 -16.74 13.60 18.24
CA ARG A 282 -17.52 14.40 19.18
C ARG A 282 -16.75 15.66 19.55
N ALA A 283 -17.46 16.74 19.82
CA ALA A 283 -16.87 18.05 20.13
C ALA A 283 -17.56 18.68 21.34
N THR A 284 -16.80 19.34 22.20
CA THR A 284 -17.31 20.06 23.39
C THR A 284 -16.35 21.18 23.81
N ASP A 285 -16.70 21.92 24.86
CA ASP A 285 -15.86 22.92 25.53
C ASP A 285 -15.15 22.29 26.73
N ASP A 286 -14.20 22.99 27.34
CA ASP A 286 -13.46 22.45 28.49
C ASP A 286 -14.33 22.19 29.75
N ALA A 287 -15.51 22.79 29.81
CA ALA A 287 -16.50 22.56 30.86
C ALA A 287 -17.37 21.32 30.59
N GLY A 288 -17.47 20.84 29.35
CA GLY A 288 -18.33 19.73 28.95
C GLY A 288 -19.81 20.12 28.89
N THR A 289 -20.13 21.39 28.61
CA THR A 289 -21.49 21.95 28.76
C THR A 289 -22.52 21.24 27.89
N SER A 290 -22.17 20.96 26.63
CA SER A 290 -22.97 20.19 25.67
C SER A 290 -22.04 19.54 24.64
N VAL A 291 -22.54 18.57 23.88
CA VAL A 291 -21.73 17.77 22.97
C VAL A 291 -22.28 17.84 21.55
N GLY A 292 -21.45 18.24 20.59
CA GLY A 292 -21.73 18.07 19.17
C GLY A 292 -21.23 16.73 18.67
N GLU A 293 -21.97 16.09 17.77
CA GLU A 293 -21.62 14.78 17.22
C GLU A 293 -21.64 14.79 15.70
N SER A 294 -20.54 14.34 15.08
CA SER A 294 -20.45 14.24 13.63
C SER A 294 -21.39 13.16 13.08
N THR A 295 -21.73 13.28 11.79
CA THR A 295 -22.09 12.07 11.03
C THR A 295 -20.87 11.14 11.03
N THR A 296 -21.10 9.83 11.08
CA THR A 296 -20.02 8.85 11.02
C THR A 296 -19.48 8.69 9.61
N GLN A 297 -18.21 8.33 9.50
CA GLN A 297 -17.62 7.80 8.27
C GLN A 297 -17.19 6.34 8.47
N THR A 298 -17.11 5.60 7.38
CA THR A 298 -16.65 4.22 7.34
C THR A 298 -15.33 4.12 6.59
N LEU A 299 -14.46 3.22 7.03
CA LEU A 299 -13.23 2.88 6.32
C LEU A 299 -12.96 1.38 6.42
N GLU A 300 -12.33 0.83 5.40
CA GLU A 300 -11.94 -0.57 5.31
C GLU A 300 -10.42 -0.71 5.24
N LEU A 301 -9.91 -1.78 5.83
CA LEU A 301 -8.50 -2.14 5.78
C LEU A 301 -8.36 -3.38 4.92
N ALA A 302 -7.53 -3.31 3.89
CA ALA A 302 -7.29 -4.48 3.04
C ALA A 302 -6.70 -5.64 3.86
N GLU A 303 -6.82 -6.87 3.37
CA GLU A 303 -6.31 -8.05 4.08
C GLU A 303 -4.79 -8.19 3.90
N SER A 304 -4.33 -7.98 2.67
CA SER A 304 -2.90 -8.04 2.34
C SER A 304 -2.27 -6.66 2.45
N ARG A 305 -0.96 -6.64 2.71
CA ARG A 305 -0.13 -5.45 2.55
C ARG A 305 0.01 -5.10 1.08
N VAL A 306 0.31 -3.83 0.81
CA VAL A 306 0.86 -3.39 -0.47
C VAL A 306 2.37 -3.36 -0.28
N ASP A 307 3.09 -4.37 -0.75
CA ASP A 307 4.56 -4.39 -0.69
C ASP A 307 5.09 -4.12 -2.10
N GLY A 308 5.93 -3.09 -2.25
CA GLY A 308 6.43 -2.64 -3.55
C GLY A 308 7.07 -1.26 -3.50
N GLY A 309 7.70 -0.87 -4.60
CA GLY A 309 8.26 0.47 -4.76
C GLY A 309 7.36 1.36 -5.60
N LEU A 310 7.18 2.61 -5.18
CA LEU A 310 6.52 3.65 -5.96
C LEU A 310 7.55 4.70 -6.37
N TYR A 311 7.67 4.95 -7.67
CA TYR A 311 8.47 6.03 -8.24
C TYR A 311 7.53 7.06 -8.85
N TYR A 312 7.79 8.34 -8.62
CA TYR A 312 6.90 9.39 -9.09
C TYR A 312 7.66 10.65 -9.46
N TRP A 313 7.09 11.40 -10.40
CA TRP A 313 7.66 12.66 -10.84
C TRP A 313 7.14 13.79 -9.95
N ALA A 314 8.04 14.50 -9.28
CA ALA A 314 7.75 15.69 -8.50
C ALA A 314 8.31 16.92 -9.22
N ILE A 315 7.49 17.94 -9.44
CA ILE A 315 7.88 19.19 -10.09
C ILE A 315 7.54 20.42 -9.25
N THR A 316 8.47 21.37 -9.21
CA THR A 316 8.27 22.69 -8.60
C THR A 316 9.05 23.73 -9.38
N GLY A 317 8.40 24.84 -9.73
CA GLY A 317 9.06 25.96 -10.44
C GLY A 317 9.76 25.55 -11.75
N GLY A 318 9.25 24.52 -12.46
CA GLY A 318 9.84 24.00 -13.69
C GLY A 318 10.99 22.99 -13.50
N SER A 319 11.41 22.71 -12.27
CA SER A 319 12.43 21.70 -11.96
C SER A 319 11.79 20.39 -11.53
N GLY A 320 12.02 19.34 -12.32
CA GLY A 320 11.47 18.00 -12.10
C GLY A 320 12.50 17.03 -11.52
N LYS A 321 12.03 16.10 -10.68
CA LYS A 321 12.81 14.98 -10.15
C LYS A 321 11.95 13.73 -10.04
N ILE A 322 12.59 12.57 -10.13
CA ILE A 322 11.95 11.28 -9.82
C ILE A 322 12.24 10.98 -8.36
N MET A 323 11.18 10.89 -7.58
CA MET A 323 11.16 10.45 -6.20
C MET A 323 10.89 8.94 -6.15
N ARG A 324 11.30 8.28 -5.06
CA ARG A 324 10.94 6.89 -4.77
C ARG A 324 10.44 6.74 -3.34
N PHE A 325 9.50 5.83 -3.12
CA PHE A 325 9.00 5.44 -1.81
C PHE A 325 8.85 3.93 -1.71
N ASP A 326 9.37 3.36 -0.61
CA ASP A 326 9.26 1.94 -0.28
C ASP A 326 8.03 1.68 0.57
N PHE A 327 7.00 1.04 0.03
CA PHE A 327 5.84 0.59 0.81
C PHE A 327 6.16 -0.66 1.66
N GLY A 328 7.11 -1.48 1.22
CA GLY A 328 7.53 -2.69 1.92
C GLY A 328 8.33 -2.43 3.20
N ALA A 329 9.02 -1.30 3.29
CA ALA A 329 9.81 -0.92 4.47
C ALA A 329 8.95 -0.81 5.75
N ALA A 330 9.58 -0.91 6.93
CA ALA A 330 8.91 -0.66 8.21
C ALA A 330 8.75 0.84 8.49
N THR A 331 9.72 1.64 8.06
CA THR A 331 9.79 3.10 8.21
C THR A 331 10.40 3.72 6.95
N GLY A 332 10.28 5.04 6.78
CA GLY A 332 10.94 5.75 5.68
C GLY A 332 10.15 6.95 5.16
N LEU A 333 10.88 7.93 4.64
CA LEU A 333 10.37 9.05 3.87
C LEU A 333 10.69 8.84 2.38
N PRO A 334 10.00 9.54 1.46
CA PRO A 334 10.38 9.50 0.05
C PRO A 334 11.82 9.99 -0.13
N GLN A 335 12.51 9.39 -1.08
CA GLN A 335 13.89 9.70 -1.40
C GLN A 335 13.98 10.20 -2.83
N GLU A 336 14.88 11.15 -3.08
CA GLU A 336 15.24 11.49 -4.45
C GLU A 336 15.95 10.29 -5.10
N TYR A 337 15.51 9.94 -6.30
CA TYR A 337 16.14 8.89 -7.09
C TYR A 337 16.92 9.48 -8.27
N LEU A 338 16.27 10.34 -9.06
CA LEU A 338 16.90 10.99 -10.22
C LEU A 338 16.54 12.49 -10.24
N THR A 339 17.54 13.35 -10.32
CA THR A 339 17.40 14.81 -10.33
C THR A 339 17.98 15.40 -11.61
N ALA A 340 17.73 16.68 -11.89
CA ALA A 340 18.37 17.35 -13.02
C ALA A 340 19.91 17.29 -12.94
N THR A 341 20.49 17.35 -11.74
CA THR A 341 21.95 17.25 -11.53
C THR A 341 22.47 15.87 -11.87
N THR A 342 21.84 14.81 -11.33
CA THR A 342 22.28 13.43 -11.57
C THR A 342 21.95 12.95 -12.97
N ALA A 343 20.96 13.57 -13.64
CA ALA A 343 20.63 13.36 -15.05
C ALA A 343 21.49 14.19 -16.03
N GLY A 344 22.38 15.07 -15.55
CA GLY A 344 23.29 15.85 -16.39
C GLY A 344 22.66 17.09 -17.04
N SER A 345 22.01 17.93 -16.24
CA SER A 345 21.56 19.33 -16.44
C SER A 345 20.11 19.60 -16.85
N ALA A 346 19.38 18.64 -17.43
CA ALA A 346 17.96 18.83 -17.79
C ALA A 346 17.02 17.91 -16.97
N CYS A 347 15.79 18.38 -16.77
CA CYS A 347 14.80 17.74 -15.90
C CYS A 347 14.43 16.31 -16.41
N PRO A 348 14.62 15.26 -15.59
CA PRO A 348 13.97 13.99 -15.83
C PRO A 348 12.46 14.11 -15.59
N GLY A 349 11.65 13.47 -16.43
CA GLY A 349 10.20 13.57 -16.39
C GLY A 349 9.50 12.23 -16.56
N CYS A 350 8.85 12.06 -17.71
CA CYS A 350 8.12 10.84 -18.05
C CYS A 350 9.04 9.63 -17.91
N HIS A 351 8.62 8.63 -17.12
CA HIS A 351 9.43 7.48 -16.77
C HIS A 351 8.57 6.21 -16.63
N THR A 352 9.23 5.06 -16.67
CA THR A 352 8.64 3.75 -16.34
C THR A 352 9.70 2.82 -15.76
N LEU A 353 9.26 1.82 -14.99
CA LEU A 353 10.11 0.78 -14.43
C LEU A 353 9.80 -0.59 -15.04
N SER A 354 10.79 -1.49 -15.02
CA SER A 354 10.52 -2.92 -15.17
C SER A 354 9.71 -3.42 -13.97
N ARG A 355 8.86 -4.43 -14.17
CA ARG A 355 7.98 -4.96 -13.10
C ARG A 355 8.76 -5.39 -11.86
N ASP A 356 9.90 -6.03 -12.07
CA ASP A 356 10.83 -6.47 -11.02
C ASP A 356 11.65 -5.34 -10.37
N GLY A 357 11.51 -4.11 -10.87
CA GLY A 357 12.10 -2.90 -10.28
C GLY A 357 13.59 -2.74 -10.54
N LYS A 358 14.19 -3.59 -11.38
CA LYS A 358 15.63 -3.56 -11.63
C LYS A 358 16.04 -2.52 -12.65
N LYS A 359 15.13 -2.06 -13.50
CA LYS A 359 15.42 -1.16 -14.62
C LYS A 359 14.49 0.04 -14.60
N LEU A 360 15.02 1.20 -14.96
CA LEU A 360 14.26 2.43 -15.13
C LEU A 360 14.66 3.08 -16.45
N VAL A 361 13.64 3.55 -17.17
CA VAL A 361 13.82 4.42 -18.32
C VAL A 361 13.06 5.72 -18.09
N ALA A 362 13.67 6.85 -18.45
CA ALA A 362 13.08 8.17 -18.36
C ALA A 362 13.43 9.03 -19.58
N SER A 363 12.56 9.99 -19.88
CA SER A 363 12.84 11.06 -20.83
C SER A 363 13.42 12.27 -20.11
N GLN A 364 14.34 12.96 -20.78
CA GLN A 364 14.95 14.20 -20.32
C GLN A 364 14.51 15.37 -21.19
N GLY A 365 14.27 16.52 -20.56
CA GLY A 365 13.99 17.80 -21.24
C GLY A 365 12.56 17.96 -21.75
N GLY A 366 11.75 16.90 -21.76
CA GLY A 366 10.34 16.94 -22.14
C GLY A 366 10.12 17.26 -23.61
N GLN A 367 9.10 18.08 -23.88
CA GLN A 367 8.71 18.53 -25.22
C GLN A 367 9.91 18.95 -26.08
N ASN A 368 9.98 18.43 -27.30
CA ASN A 368 11.01 18.71 -28.30
C ASN A 368 12.46 18.30 -27.91
N ASP A 369 12.67 17.59 -26.80
CA ASP A 369 13.99 17.06 -26.38
C ASP A 369 13.97 15.52 -26.39
N GLY A 370 13.30 14.91 -25.42
CA GLY A 370 13.10 13.46 -25.32
C GLY A 370 14.37 12.62 -25.27
N ARG A 371 15.52 13.19 -24.85
CA ARG A 371 16.74 12.39 -24.64
C ARG A 371 16.47 11.24 -23.68
N LEU A 372 16.98 10.06 -24.06
CA LEU A 372 16.88 8.84 -23.27
C LEU A 372 17.79 8.92 -22.03
N ILE A 373 17.20 8.64 -20.87
CA ILE A 373 17.90 8.24 -19.66
C ILE A 373 17.54 6.78 -19.39
N TYR A 374 18.56 5.94 -19.20
CA TYR A 374 18.37 4.53 -18.91
C TYR A 374 19.29 4.07 -17.79
N GLN A 375 18.71 3.35 -16.84
CA GLN A 375 19.41 2.67 -15.77
C GLN A 375 19.05 1.19 -15.77
N ASN A 376 20.01 0.32 -16.09
CA ASN A 376 19.79 -1.13 -16.13
C ASN A 376 19.86 -1.81 -14.74
N ASN A 377 20.34 -1.07 -13.73
CA ASN A 377 20.42 -1.52 -12.34
C ASN A 377 20.02 -0.39 -11.40
N VAL A 378 18.73 -0.34 -11.04
CA VAL A 378 18.13 0.67 -10.17
C VAL A 378 18.70 0.68 -8.75
N GLY A 379 19.31 -0.42 -8.31
CA GLY A 379 19.95 -0.52 -6.99
C GLY A 379 21.28 0.24 -6.87
N MET A 380 21.89 0.63 -7.99
CA MET A 380 23.16 1.35 -7.97
C MET A 380 22.96 2.83 -7.65
N PRO A 381 23.83 3.44 -6.81
CA PRO A 381 23.84 4.88 -6.61
C PRO A 381 24.09 5.63 -7.94
N ILE A 382 23.43 6.78 -8.11
CA ILE A 382 23.63 7.67 -9.24
C ILE A 382 24.13 9.01 -8.69
N ALA A 383 25.44 9.23 -8.73
CA ALA A 383 26.06 10.49 -8.32
C ALA A 383 26.13 11.49 -9.47
N SER A 384 26.23 11.00 -10.71
CA SER A 384 26.29 11.82 -11.92
C SER A 384 25.77 11.07 -13.15
N ALA A 385 25.64 11.78 -14.28
CA ALA A 385 25.14 11.21 -15.52
C ALA A 385 26.02 10.08 -16.08
N SER A 386 27.30 9.99 -15.69
CA SER A 386 28.19 8.89 -16.11
C SER A 386 27.91 7.56 -15.40
N ASP A 387 27.16 7.58 -14.30
CA ASP A 387 26.75 6.37 -13.58
C ASP A 387 25.53 5.69 -14.24
N LEU A 388 24.88 6.40 -15.17
CA LEU A 388 23.75 5.90 -15.94
C LEU A 388 24.21 4.93 -17.03
N THR A 389 23.42 3.89 -17.30
CA THR A 389 23.65 3.00 -18.45
C THR A 389 23.59 3.76 -19.77
N VAL A 390 22.60 4.65 -19.90
CA VAL A 390 22.52 5.66 -20.96
C VAL A 390 22.16 6.99 -20.29
N GLY A 391 22.99 8.01 -20.51
CA GLY A 391 22.82 9.33 -19.93
C GLY A 391 23.03 10.45 -20.94
N SER A 392 22.88 11.70 -20.51
CA SER A 392 23.04 12.87 -21.39
C SER A 392 24.46 13.06 -21.94
N SER A 393 25.45 12.38 -21.36
CA SER A 393 26.87 12.44 -21.74
C SER A 393 27.34 11.26 -22.60
N THR A 394 26.54 10.20 -22.78
CA THR A 394 26.92 9.07 -23.64
C THR A 394 26.80 9.47 -25.10
N ALA A 395 27.93 9.49 -25.83
CA ALA A 395 28.11 9.98 -27.20
C ALA A 395 27.34 9.22 -28.31
N GLN A 396 26.35 8.39 -27.98
CA GLN A 396 25.54 7.68 -28.96
C GLN A 396 24.37 8.56 -29.42
N THR A 397 24.25 8.70 -30.75
CA THR A 397 23.35 9.54 -31.53
C THR A 397 22.01 9.83 -30.83
N HIS A 398 21.99 10.89 -30.03
CA HIS A 398 20.84 11.24 -29.21
C HIS A 398 19.53 11.37 -30.00
N GLY A 399 19.58 11.65 -31.31
CA GLY A 399 18.40 11.65 -32.18
C GLY A 399 17.74 10.28 -32.34
N GLU A 400 18.50 9.20 -32.49
CA GLU A 400 18.00 7.86 -32.83
C GLU A 400 17.43 7.09 -31.65
N ASN A 401 17.64 7.54 -30.42
CA ASN A 401 17.19 6.83 -29.22
C ASN A 401 16.18 7.64 -28.40
N ARG A 402 15.63 8.74 -28.95
CA ARG A 402 14.69 9.57 -28.23
C ARG A 402 13.42 8.83 -27.84
N ILE A 403 12.92 9.19 -26.68
CA ILE A 403 11.69 8.68 -26.09
C ILE A 403 10.96 9.79 -25.34
N GLN A 404 9.64 9.70 -25.30
CA GLN A 404 8.81 10.48 -24.38
C GLN A 404 8.10 9.55 -23.39
N PHE A 405 7.47 8.49 -23.89
CA PHE A 405 6.81 7.47 -23.09
C PHE A 405 7.30 6.08 -23.48
N ALA A 406 7.31 5.18 -22.51
CA ALA A 406 7.79 3.83 -22.69
C ALA A 406 7.06 2.84 -21.78
N ALA A 407 7.14 1.55 -22.09
CA ALA A 407 6.68 0.44 -21.27
C ALA A 407 7.56 -0.80 -21.44
N PHE A 408 7.89 -1.46 -20.34
CA PHE A 408 8.67 -2.71 -20.36
C PHE A 408 7.79 -3.91 -20.69
N ASN A 409 8.36 -4.86 -21.44
CA ASN A 409 7.80 -6.20 -21.56
C ASN A 409 7.82 -6.93 -20.18
N PRO A 410 7.16 -8.09 -20.04
CA PRO A 410 7.03 -8.76 -18.75
C PRO A 410 8.34 -9.06 -18.03
N THR A 411 9.37 -9.46 -18.79
CA THR A 411 10.67 -9.89 -18.27
C THR A 411 11.66 -8.73 -18.09
N GLY A 412 11.33 -7.54 -18.56
CA GLY A 412 12.26 -6.41 -18.66
C GLY A 412 13.44 -6.66 -19.61
N SER A 413 13.35 -7.65 -20.51
CA SER A 413 14.37 -7.90 -21.54
C SER A 413 14.30 -6.90 -22.69
N GLN A 414 13.17 -6.20 -22.83
CA GLN A 414 12.94 -5.18 -23.84
C GLN A 414 11.97 -4.13 -23.29
N PHE A 415 12.03 -2.91 -23.80
CA PHE A 415 10.95 -1.96 -23.65
C PHE A 415 10.54 -1.37 -24.99
N VAL A 416 9.28 -0.97 -25.06
CA VAL A 416 8.71 -0.26 -26.19
C VAL A 416 8.64 1.22 -25.84
N ALA A 417 8.87 2.10 -26.81
CA ALA A 417 8.85 3.54 -26.62
C ALA A 417 8.34 4.30 -27.85
N VAL A 418 7.98 5.57 -27.63
CA VAL A 418 7.50 6.49 -28.66
C VAL A 418 8.21 7.83 -28.54
N TYR A 419 8.54 8.41 -29.69
CA TYR A 419 8.90 9.81 -29.85
C TYR A 419 8.49 10.24 -31.25
N GLY A 420 8.03 11.49 -31.39
CA GLY A 420 7.43 11.95 -32.64
C GLY A 420 7.22 13.45 -32.68
N ASP A 421 8.09 14.20 -31.99
CA ASP A 421 8.06 15.66 -31.99
C ASP A 421 8.73 16.14 -33.29
N ARG A 422 8.09 17.08 -33.99
CA ARG A 422 8.69 17.68 -35.18
C ARG A 422 9.79 18.62 -34.73
N GLY A 423 11.02 18.37 -35.17
CA GLY A 423 12.04 19.41 -35.07
C GLY A 423 11.76 20.55 -36.06
N VAL A 424 12.36 21.69 -35.79
CA VAL A 424 12.13 22.96 -36.47
C VAL A 424 12.58 22.86 -37.94
N GLY A 425 11.62 22.58 -38.82
CA GLY A 425 11.90 22.38 -40.25
C GLY A 425 10.66 22.47 -41.14
N ASN A 426 9.65 23.25 -40.75
CA ASN A 426 8.64 23.83 -41.66
C ASN A 426 7.70 24.77 -40.88
N GLY A 427 8.09 26.04 -40.75
CA GLY A 427 7.17 27.17 -40.58
C GLY A 427 6.20 27.23 -39.39
N GLY A 428 6.35 26.39 -38.36
CA GLY A 428 5.47 26.40 -37.17
C GLY A 428 6.25 26.69 -35.89
N ASN A 429 5.77 27.67 -35.12
CA ASN A 429 6.31 28.10 -33.82
C ASN A 429 6.20 27.02 -32.72
N LEU A 430 6.89 25.89 -32.85
CA LEU A 430 7.18 25.02 -31.72
C LEU A 430 8.58 25.38 -31.23
N HIS A 431 8.65 25.94 -30.02
CA HIS A 431 9.85 26.42 -29.37
C HIS A 431 11.04 25.51 -29.68
N ALA A 432 12.01 26.05 -30.43
CA ALA A 432 13.32 25.45 -30.54
C ALA A 432 13.85 25.32 -29.10
N SER A 433 13.89 24.09 -28.59
CA SER A 433 14.72 23.83 -27.42
C SER A 433 16.14 24.24 -27.82
N THR A 434 16.71 25.22 -27.14
CA THR A 434 18.11 25.66 -27.31
C THR A 434 19.11 24.53 -27.02
N HIS A 435 18.63 23.34 -26.61
CA HIS A 435 19.41 22.18 -26.22
C HIS A 435 19.49 21.09 -27.29
N VAL A 436 18.74 21.19 -28.40
CA VAL A 436 18.81 20.22 -29.51
C VAL A 436 19.51 20.87 -30.71
N PRO A 437 20.74 20.44 -31.06
CA PRO A 437 21.45 20.96 -32.23
C PRO A 437 20.63 20.81 -33.51
N ALA A 438 20.66 21.81 -34.39
CA ALA A 438 20.01 21.75 -35.71
C ALA A 438 20.48 20.57 -36.59
N SER A 439 21.61 19.95 -36.25
CA SER A 439 22.16 18.75 -36.89
C SER A 439 21.47 17.45 -36.46
N TRP A 440 20.63 17.46 -35.43
CA TRP A 440 19.85 16.29 -35.04
C TRP A 440 18.65 16.18 -35.96
N ASN A 441 18.58 15.08 -36.72
CA ASN A 441 17.41 14.80 -37.54
C ASN A 441 16.15 14.89 -36.68
N THR A 442 15.11 15.57 -37.18
CA THR A 442 13.75 15.37 -36.65
C THR A 442 13.45 13.88 -36.74
N ASP A 443 12.80 13.26 -35.77
CA ASP A 443 12.37 11.87 -35.92
C ASP A 443 11.38 11.82 -37.10
N ALA A 444 11.91 11.48 -38.28
CA ALA A 444 11.17 11.40 -39.54
C ALA A 444 10.11 10.26 -39.50
N GLU A 445 10.16 9.47 -38.43
CA GLU A 445 9.38 8.27 -38.17
C GLU A 445 8.34 8.51 -37.05
N MET A 446 7.61 9.64 -37.08
CA MET A 446 6.61 9.97 -36.05
C MET A 446 5.47 8.94 -35.91
N ASN A 447 5.27 8.10 -36.93
CA ASN A 447 4.28 7.03 -36.94
C ASN A 447 4.89 5.67 -36.58
N THR A 448 5.82 5.64 -35.63
CA THR A 448 6.60 4.43 -35.33
C THR A 448 6.60 4.11 -33.85
N LEU A 449 6.50 2.81 -33.56
CA LEU A 449 6.71 2.24 -32.25
C LEU A 449 8.14 1.67 -32.19
N PHE A 450 8.96 2.17 -31.27
CA PHE A 450 10.37 1.80 -31.17
C PHE A 450 10.58 0.74 -30.09
N PHE A 451 11.45 -0.23 -30.36
CA PHE A 451 11.79 -1.30 -29.43
C PHE A 451 13.26 -1.18 -29.03
N HIS A 452 13.50 -1.22 -27.73
CA HIS A 452 14.82 -1.01 -27.12
C HIS A 452 15.22 -2.22 -26.29
N ASP A 453 16.50 -2.59 -26.35
CA ASP A 453 17.07 -3.69 -25.58
C ASP A 453 17.12 -3.36 -24.09
N GLY A 454 16.64 -4.28 -23.25
CA GLY A 454 16.55 -4.12 -21.81
C GLY A 454 17.89 -4.30 -21.08
N THR A 455 19.01 -4.51 -21.76
CA THR A 455 20.34 -4.58 -21.14
C THR A 455 21.11 -3.28 -21.37
N THR A 456 21.08 -2.80 -22.61
CA THR A 456 21.83 -1.63 -23.10
C THR A 456 21.01 -0.35 -23.09
N GLY A 457 19.68 -0.44 -23.18
CA GLY A 457 18.78 0.71 -23.32
C GLY A 457 18.60 1.20 -24.76
N LEU A 458 19.35 0.64 -25.70
CA LEU A 458 19.45 1.16 -27.07
C LEU A 458 18.37 0.56 -27.98
N ARG A 459 17.94 1.33 -28.98
CA ARG A 459 16.97 0.90 -29.99
C ARG A 459 17.53 -0.28 -30.78
N VAL A 460 16.76 -1.35 -30.88
CA VAL A 460 17.10 -2.59 -31.61
C VAL A 460 16.09 -2.94 -32.71
N GLY A 461 14.96 -2.24 -32.76
CA GLY A 461 13.96 -2.45 -33.79
C GLY A 461 12.84 -1.42 -33.75
N SER A 462 11.94 -1.51 -34.72
CA SER A 462 10.78 -0.62 -34.83
C SER A 462 9.62 -1.31 -35.53
N LYS A 463 8.40 -0.79 -35.32
CA LYS A 463 7.20 -1.13 -36.10
C LYS A 463 6.57 0.16 -36.60
N ALA A 464 6.55 0.33 -37.92
CA ALA A 464 5.80 1.41 -38.55
C ALA A 464 4.30 1.18 -38.38
N LEU A 465 3.57 2.26 -38.11
CA LEU A 465 2.12 2.31 -37.94
C LEU A 465 1.53 3.31 -38.94
N THR A 466 0.22 3.26 -39.12
CA THR A 466 -0.51 4.23 -39.97
C THR A 466 -0.82 5.54 -39.26
N PHE A 467 -0.36 5.72 -38.02
CA PHE A 467 -0.64 6.86 -37.16
C PHE A 467 0.49 7.10 -36.16
N LYS A 468 0.51 8.28 -35.53
CA LYS A 468 1.43 8.63 -34.45
C LYS A 468 0.99 7.94 -33.14
N PRO A 469 1.71 6.91 -32.65
CA PRO A 469 1.40 6.27 -31.37
C PRO A 469 1.86 7.14 -30.20
N ASN A 470 1.22 6.96 -29.05
CA ASN A 470 1.57 7.63 -27.81
C ASN A 470 1.24 6.74 -26.59
N HIS A 471 1.82 7.05 -25.43
CA HIS A 471 1.56 6.38 -24.15
C HIS A 471 1.43 4.83 -24.28
N PRO A 472 2.47 4.14 -24.78
CA PRO A 472 2.40 2.70 -24.91
C PRO A 472 2.35 2.03 -23.54
N ASP A 473 1.62 0.93 -23.42
CA ASP A 473 1.64 0.04 -22.26
C ASP A 473 1.63 -1.41 -22.72
N TRP A 474 2.60 -2.20 -22.23
CA TRP A 474 2.80 -3.59 -22.62
C TRP A 474 2.17 -4.50 -21.55
N SER A 475 1.27 -5.39 -21.95
CA SER A 475 0.56 -6.27 -21.02
C SER A 475 1.49 -7.17 -20.20
N PRO A 476 1.19 -7.44 -18.92
CA PRO A 476 1.99 -8.35 -18.09
C PRO A 476 2.14 -9.78 -18.61
N ASP A 477 1.23 -10.27 -19.45
CA ASP A 477 1.37 -11.57 -20.11
C ASP A 477 2.21 -11.52 -21.40
N GLY A 478 2.63 -10.33 -21.82
CA GLY A 478 3.48 -10.08 -23.00
C GLY A 478 2.74 -10.14 -24.33
N LYS A 479 1.43 -10.40 -24.34
CA LYS A 479 0.66 -10.67 -25.54
C LYS A 479 0.07 -9.43 -26.21
N MET A 480 0.08 -8.29 -25.55
CA MET A 480 -0.57 -7.07 -26.03
C MET A 480 0.26 -5.82 -25.78
N ILE A 481 0.16 -4.85 -26.67
CA ILE A 481 0.58 -3.47 -26.45
C ILE A 481 -0.63 -2.57 -26.73
N ALA A 482 -1.05 -1.80 -25.74
CA ALA A 482 -2.04 -0.75 -25.92
C ALA A 482 -1.33 0.58 -26.16
N VAL A 483 -1.84 1.40 -27.07
CA VAL A 483 -1.32 2.74 -27.36
C VAL A 483 -2.46 3.74 -27.48
N SER A 484 -2.16 5.00 -27.20
CA SER A 484 -3.00 6.10 -27.63
C SER A 484 -2.67 6.44 -29.09
N ARG A 485 -3.66 6.59 -29.96
CA ARG A 485 -3.50 7.17 -31.31
C ARG A 485 -3.60 8.68 -31.20
N VAL A 486 -2.70 9.41 -31.83
CA VAL A 486 -2.75 10.89 -31.92
C VAL A 486 -3.37 11.31 -33.26
N GLY A 487 -4.49 12.03 -33.20
CA GLY A 487 -5.17 12.52 -34.40
C GLY A 487 -4.61 13.84 -34.96
N ASN A 488 -3.94 14.63 -34.12
CA ASN A 488 -3.26 15.87 -34.54
C ASN A 488 -1.73 15.66 -34.55
N THR A 489 -1.14 15.46 -35.73
CA THR A 489 0.30 15.22 -35.87
C THR A 489 1.18 16.46 -35.67
N ASN A 490 0.59 17.63 -35.43
CA ASN A 490 1.32 18.87 -35.16
C ASN A 490 1.61 19.06 -33.67
N THR A 491 1.06 18.23 -32.78
CA THR A 491 1.32 18.35 -31.34
C THR A 491 2.57 17.58 -30.93
N THR A 492 3.15 17.98 -29.79
CA THR A 492 4.23 17.22 -29.16
C THR A 492 3.70 15.89 -28.63
N THR A 493 4.62 14.96 -28.40
CA THR A 493 4.34 13.64 -27.84
C THR A 493 3.93 13.79 -26.38
N GLN A 494 4.40 14.80 -25.65
CA GLN A 494 3.95 15.04 -24.28
C GLN A 494 2.51 15.58 -24.21
N MET A 495 2.11 16.44 -25.15
CA MET A 495 0.79 17.08 -25.17
C MET A 495 -0.03 16.67 -26.41
N PRO A 496 -0.34 15.37 -26.61
CA PRO A 496 -1.08 14.93 -27.78
C PRO A 496 -2.56 15.35 -27.73
N THR A 497 -3.14 15.76 -28.86
CA THR A 497 -4.58 16.02 -28.96
C THR A 497 -5.29 15.03 -29.88
N ARG A 498 -6.63 15.02 -29.81
CA ARG A 498 -7.52 14.15 -30.60
C ARG A 498 -7.21 12.67 -30.41
N THR A 499 -7.06 12.24 -29.15
CA THR A 499 -6.54 10.91 -28.85
C THR A 499 -7.62 9.83 -28.75
N SER A 500 -7.30 8.63 -29.26
CA SER A 500 -8.11 7.41 -29.17
C SER A 500 -7.26 6.22 -28.73
N LEU A 501 -7.84 5.02 -28.56
CA LEU A 501 -7.09 3.85 -28.07
C LEU A 501 -7.00 2.74 -29.13
N GLU A 502 -5.80 2.17 -29.28
CA GLU A 502 -5.50 1.08 -30.20
C GLU A 502 -4.81 -0.07 -29.44
N LEU A 503 -4.96 -1.28 -29.96
CA LEU A 503 -4.41 -2.50 -29.38
C LEU A 503 -3.63 -3.28 -30.44
N LEU A 504 -2.39 -3.62 -30.13
CA LEU A 504 -1.57 -4.54 -30.90
C LEU A 504 -1.52 -5.88 -30.18
N THR A 505 -1.69 -6.96 -30.92
CA THR A 505 -1.59 -8.33 -30.38
C THR A 505 -0.33 -9.00 -30.90
N ALA A 506 0.37 -9.72 -30.03
CA ALA A 506 1.54 -10.51 -30.39
C ALA A 506 1.14 -11.63 -31.38
N GLY A 507 1.84 -11.70 -32.51
CA GLY A 507 1.81 -12.78 -33.47
C GLY A 507 2.91 -13.81 -33.23
N ALA A 508 3.13 -14.67 -34.23
CA ALA A 508 4.20 -15.66 -34.17
C ALA A 508 5.59 -15.01 -34.05
N GLY A 509 6.50 -15.64 -33.32
CA GLY A 509 7.89 -15.18 -33.18
C GLY A 509 8.09 -13.89 -32.38
N GLY A 510 7.09 -13.43 -31.61
CA GLY A 510 7.20 -12.21 -30.79
C GLY A 510 7.03 -10.90 -31.56
N THR A 511 6.58 -10.98 -32.82
CA THR A 511 6.18 -9.80 -33.62
C THR A 511 4.80 -9.31 -33.21
N PHE A 512 4.44 -8.06 -33.51
CA PHE A 512 3.10 -7.53 -33.26
C PHE A 512 2.32 -7.33 -34.55
N ALA A 513 1.09 -7.82 -34.57
CA ALA A 513 0.13 -7.59 -35.65
C ALA A 513 -0.20 -6.10 -35.79
N ASP A 514 -0.88 -5.75 -36.88
CA ASP A 514 -1.35 -4.38 -37.06
C ASP A 514 -2.40 -4.00 -36.00
N PRO A 515 -2.40 -2.75 -35.52
CA PRO A 515 -3.28 -2.35 -34.43
C PRO A 515 -4.76 -2.43 -34.82
N VAL A 516 -5.59 -2.86 -33.87
CA VAL A 516 -7.05 -2.73 -33.94
C VAL A 516 -7.52 -1.60 -33.04
N THR A 517 -8.55 -0.87 -33.46
CA THR A 517 -9.13 0.20 -32.65
C THR A 517 -9.88 -0.40 -31.46
N LEU A 518 -9.40 -0.08 -30.26
CA LEU A 518 -10.00 -0.51 -28.99
C LEU A 518 -11.12 0.43 -28.59
N VAL A 519 -10.86 1.74 -28.66
CA VAL A 519 -11.86 2.80 -28.47
C VAL A 519 -11.67 3.84 -29.57
N ALA A 520 -12.72 4.07 -30.35
CA ALA A 520 -12.70 4.99 -31.47
C ALA A 520 -12.50 6.45 -31.04
N ALA A 521 -11.98 7.26 -31.98
CA ALA A 521 -11.88 8.69 -31.81
C ALA A 521 -13.28 9.33 -31.86
N GLU A 522 -13.54 10.31 -30.99
CA GLU A 522 -14.83 10.98 -30.86
C GLU A 522 -14.67 12.48 -30.59
N SER A 523 -15.14 13.33 -31.51
CA SER A 523 -14.99 14.78 -31.42
C SER A 523 -15.44 15.31 -30.05
N GLY A 524 -14.59 16.13 -29.43
CA GLY A 524 -14.82 16.68 -28.09
C GLY A 524 -14.39 15.78 -26.93
N ILE A 525 -13.88 14.57 -27.18
CA ILE A 525 -13.39 13.64 -26.14
C ILE A 525 -11.95 13.16 -26.43
N ALA A 526 -11.03 13.31 -25.48
CA ALA A 526 -9.69 12.75 -25.56
C ALA A 526 -9.57 11.46 -24.73
N ARG A 527 -8.97 10.40 -25.30
CA ARG A 527 -8.74 9.11 -24.62
C ARG A 527 -7.28 8.71 -24.71
N PHE A 528 -6.64 8.47 -23.59
CA PHE A 528 -5.18 8.34 -23.55
C PHE A 528 -4.72 7.58 -22.32
N ASN A 529 -3.39 7.37 -22.20
CA ASN A 529 -2.77 6.73 -21.05
C ASN A 529 -3.33 5.34 -20.71
N PRO A 530 -3.40 4.38 -21.66
CA PRO A 530 -3.77 3.02 -21.32
C PRO A 530 -2.78 2.41 -20.31
N ASN A 531 -3.26 1.55 -19.42
CA ASN A 531 -2.42 0.80 -18.47
C ASN A 531 -3.07 -0.53 -18.08
N PHE A 532 -2.42 -1.65 -18.39
CA PHE A 532 -2.90 -2.99 -18.09
C PHE A 532 -2.82 -3.32 -16.60
N VAL A 533 -3.79 -4.10 -16.12
CA VAL A 533 -3.75 -4.69 -14.77
C VAL A 533 -2.79 -5.88 -14.70
N PRO A 534 -2.39 -6.34 -13.49
CA PRO A 534 -1.32 -7.32 -13.34
C PRO A 534 -1.57 -8.69 -13.99
N ASP A 535 -2.82 -9.10 -14.18
CA ASP A 535 -3.15 -10.33 -14.94
C ASP A 535 -3.62 -10.08 -16.38
N SER A 536 -3.46 -8.85 -16.90
CA SER A 536 -3.87 -8.48 -18.25
C SER A 536 -5.36 -8.65 -18.56
N SER A 537 -6.20 -8.91 -17.55
CA SER A 537 -7.63 -9.19 -17.75
C SER A 537 -8.43 -7.97 -18.23
N PHE A 538 -7.97 -6.77 -17.89
CA PHE A 538 -8.49 -5.49 -18.35
C PHE A 538 -7.39 -4.42 -18.37
N LEU A 539 -7.71 -3.23 -18.84
CA LEU A 539 -6.85 -2.06 -18.73
C LEU A 539 -7.63 -0.86 -18.23
N TYR A 540 -6.90 0.10 -17.66
CA TYR A 540 -7.41 1.44 -17.42
C TYR A 540 -6.97 2.39 -18.52
N PHE A 541 -7.68 3.50 -18.64
CA PHE A 541 -7.29 4.62 -19.46
C PHE A 541 -7.88 5.90 -18.89
N THR A 542 -7.39 7.04 -19.35
CA THR A 542 -7.95 8.35 -19.05
C THR A 542 -8.87 8.79 -20.17
N GLU A 543 -10.04 9.33 -19.83
CA GLU A 543 -10.91 10.05 -20.75
C GLU A 543 -11.13 11.46 -20.23
N ALA A 544 -11.00 12.45 -21.11
CA ALA A 544 -11.22 13.86 -20.81
C ALA A 544 -12.25 14.47 -21.79
N ILE A 545 -13.11 15.33 -21.27
CA ILE A 545 -14.06 16.13 -22.05
C ILE A 545 -13.36 17.43 -22.45
N CYS A 546 -13.27 17.69 -23.75
CA CYS A 546 -12.62 18.87 -24.24
C CYS A 546 -13.51 20.11 -24.11
N PRO A 547 -13.00 21.23 -23.56
CA PRO A 547 -13.79 22.45 -23.35
C PRO A 547 -14.44 22.96 -24.62
N GLY A 548 -15.76 23.20 -24.57
CA GLY A 548 -16.55 23.67 -25.71
C GLY A 548 -16.53 22.74 -26.92
N GLY A 549 -16.16 21.46 -26.74
CA GLY A 549 -15.96 20.51 -27.83
C GLY A 549 -14.68 20.75 -28.65
N ASN A 550 -13.83 21.70 -28.25
CA ASN A 550 -12.58 22.00 -28.96
C ASN A 550 -11.53 20.92 -28.71
N TRP A 551 -11.39 20.03 -29.69
CA TRP A 551 -10.53 18.87 -29.65
C TRP A 551 -9.02 19.14 -29.67
N ASP A 552 -8.63 20.40 -29.87
CA ASP A 552 -7.24 20.88 -29.81
C ASP A 552 -7.03 21.89 -28.67
N SER A 553 -7.93 21.93 -27.69
CA SER A 553 -7.76 22.76 -26.49
C SER A 553 -6.50 22.35 -25.72
N GLY A 554 -5.83 23.33 -25.10
CA GLY A 554 -4.73 23.08 -24.17
C GLY A 554 -5.16 22.33 -22.90
N ASP A 555 -6.46 22.35 -22.59
CA ASP A 555 -7.08 21.58 -21.50
C ASP A 555 -7.67 20.24 -21.99
N CYS A 556 -7.22 19.77 -23.15
CA CYS A 556 -7.58 18.46 -23.73
C CYS A 556 -6.39 17.86 -24.48
N ASN A 557 -5.22 17.86 -23.83
CA ASN A 557 -3.93 17.51 -24.43
C ASN A 557 -3.24 16.34 -23.73
N ALA A 558 -3.95 15.59 -22.90
CA ALA A 558 -3.48 14.40 -22.18
C ALA A 558 -2.38 14.63 -21.13
N ASP A 559 -1.98 15.88 -20.85
CA ASP A 559 -0.94 16.18 -19.86
C ASP A 559 -1.58 16.45 -18.49
N ALA A 560 -2.48 17.44 -18.40
CA ALA A 560 -3.07 17.86 -17.14
C ALA A 560 -4.55 18.29 -17.25
N ASP A 561 -5.31 17.62 -18.11
CA ASP A 561 -6.70 17.96 -18.45
C ASP A 561 -7.62 18.01 -17.19
N PRO A 562 -8.31 19.13 -16.91
CA PRO A 562 -9.16 19.26 -15.71
C PRO A 562 -10.32 18.25 -15.65
N SER A 563 -10.91 17.92 -16.80
CA SER A 563 -12.04 17.00 -16.90
C SER A 563 -11.63 15.52 -16.91
N ALA A 564 -10.33 15.22 -16.81
CA ALA A 564 -9.84 13.84 -16.88
C ALA A 564 -10.46 12.94 -15.80
N LYS A 565 -10.86 11.75 -16.25
CA LYS A 565 -11.42 10.67 -15.43
C LYS A 565 -10.78 9.34 -15.79
N THR A 566 -10.69 8.45 -14.81
CA THR A 566 -10.18 7.08 -15.03
C THR A 566 -11.32 6.12 -15.36
N TRP A 567 -11.12 5.35 -16.42
CA TRP A 567 -12.04 4.33 -16.92
C TRP A 567 -11.36 2.98 -17.01
N ALA A 568 -12.13 1.90 -16.90
CA ALA A 568 -11.68 0.53 -17.10
C ALA A 568 -12.42 -0.14 -18.26
N MET A 569 -11.75 -1.04 -18.98
CA MET A 569 -12.38 -1.91 -19.97
C MET A 569 -11.54 -3.17 -20.25
N LYS A 570 -12.20 -4.24 -20.72
CA LYS A 570 -11.49 -5.40 -21.29
C LYS A 570 -10.72 -4.97 -22.54
N PRO A 571 -9.54 -5.56 -22.83
CA PRO A 571 -8.72 -5.19 -23.97
C PRO A 571 -9.26 -5.85 -25.25
N GLN A 572 -10.51 -5.57 -25.57
CA GLN A 572 -11.20 -6.11 -26.73
C GLN A 572 -12.12 -5.02 -27.34
N PRO A 573 -12.09 -4.82 -28.67
CA PRO A 573 -12.99 -3.87 -29.33
C PRO A 573 -14.45 -4.10 -28.97
N GLY A 574 -15.20 -3.01 -28.75
CA GLY A 574 -16.61 -3.06 -28.38
C GLY A 574 -16.90 -3.40 -26.91
N SER A 575 -15.88 -3.59 -26.07
CA SER A 575 -16.08 -3.82 -24.64
C SER A 575 -16.71 -2.61 -23.94
N LYS A 576 -17.55 -2.88 -22.93
CA LYS A 576 -18.12 -1.84 -22.06
C LYS A 576 -16.99 -1.07 -21.37
N ARG A 577 -17.08 0.26 -21.43
CA ARG A 577 -16.24 1.19 -20.67
C ARG A 577 -16.92 1.47 -19.33
N ILE A 578 -16.16 1.38 -18.24
CA ILE A 578 -16.65 1.51 -16.87
C ILE A 578 -15.95 2.71 -16.24
N LEU A 579 -16.71 3.76 -15.90
CA LEU A 579 -16.20 4.89 -15.14
C LEU A 579 -15.91 4.42 -13.71
N LEU A 580 -14.69 4.68 -13.23
CA LEU A 580 -14.36 4.46 -11.81
C LEU A 580 -14.84 5.64 -10.98
N ALA A 581 -16.16 5.77 -10.87
CA ALA A 581 -16.80 6.91 -10.24
C ALA A 581 -16.46 6.99 -8.75
N ARG A 582 -16.36 5.85 -8.06
CA ARG A 582 -15.98 5.79 -6.64
C ARG A 582 -14.55 6.25 -6.42
N ALA A 583 -13.57 5.72 -7.17
CA ALA A 583 -12.18 6.21 -7.11
C ALA A 583 -12.06 7.71 -7.35
N SER A 584 -12.87 8.23 -8.29
CA SER A 584 -12.86 9.62 -8.73
C SER A 584 -13.75 10.55 -7.88
N ALA A 585 -14.34 10.03 -6.80
CA ALA A 585 -15.28 10.79 -5.97
C ALA A 585 -14.58 11.98 -5.29
N ALA A 586 -15.23 13.15 -5.36
CA ALA A 586 -14.82 14.34 -4.65
C ALA A 586 -14.90 14.12 -3.13
N GLY A 587 -13.93 14.65 -2.39
CA GLY A 587 -14.00 14.75 -0.94
C GLY A 587 -14.79 15.98 -0.50
N VAL A 588 -15.07 16.10 0.80
CA VAL A 588 -15.84 17.23 1.35
C VAL A 588 -15.16 18.58 1.07
N ALA A 589 -13.82 18.61 1.05
CA ALA A 589 -13.06 19.83 0.81
C ALA A 589 -13.05 20.28 -0.66
N ASP A 590 -13.41 19.40 -1.59
CA ASP A 590 -13.54 19.73 -3.01
C ASP A 590 -14.84 20.49 -3.32
N ASN A 591 -15.74 20.59 -2.34
CA ASN A 591 -17.07 21.20 -2.49
C ASN A 591 -17.86 20.55 -3.64
N ALA A 592 -18.39 21.35 -4.56
CA ALA A 592 -19.14 20.88 -5.72
C ALA A 592 -18.25 20.56 -6.94
N ALA A 593 -16.92 20.63 -6.81
CA ALA A 593 -16.02 20.40 -7.94
C ALA A 593 -15.99 18.91 -8.33
N THR A 594 -16.29 18.63 -9.60
CA THR A 594 -16.21 17.28 -10.17
C THR A 594 -15.03 17.11 -11.11
N ASP A 595 -14.51 18.18 -11.71
CA ASP A 595 -13.42 18.14 -12.67
C ASP A 595 -12.07 18.29 -11.94
N LEU A 596 -11.62 17.16 -11.39
CA LEU A 596 -10.45 17.07 -10.51
C LEU A 596 -9.19 16.56 -11.25
N GLY A 597 -9.29 16.28 -12.55
CA GLY A 597 -8.17 15.90 -13.40
C GLY A 597 -7.48 14.60 -13.00
N ASP A 598 -8.24 13.52 -12.86
CA ASP A 598 -7.74 12.18 -12.49
C ASP A 598 -7.11 11.51 -13.73
N THR A 599 -5.78 11.63 -13.87
CA THR A 599 -5.01 11.19 -15.04
C THR A 599 -3.80 10.33 -14.65
N PHE A 600 -3.09 9.79 -15.65
CA PHE A 600 -1.96 8.87 -15.52
C PHE A 600 -2.25 7.70 -14.58
N PRO A 601 -3.33 6.91 -14.81
CA PRO A 601 -3.58 5.72 -14.03
C PRO A 601 -2.41 4.74 -14.19
N ARG A 602 -1.90 4.26 -13.05
CA ARG A 602 -0.81 3.29 -12.97
C ARG A 602 -1.15 2.19 -11.97
N SER A 603 -1.15 0.96 -12.46
CA SER A 603 -1.33 -0.26 -11.67
C SER A 603 -0.08 -0.59 -10.89
N ALA A 604 -0.25 -0.97 -9.63
CA ALA A 604 0.73 -1.82 -8.96
C ALA A 604 0.87 -3.14 -9.75
N PRO A 605 2.08 -3.69 -9.98
CA PRO A 605 2.28 -4.87 -10.82
C PRO A 605 1.98 -6.19 -10.12
N PHE A 606 1.29 -6.16 -8.98
CA PHE A 606 1.00 -7.34 -8.16
C PHE A 606 -0.48 -7.38 -7.74
N GLN A 607 -0.92 -8.58 -7.36
CA GLN A 607 -2.28 -8.84 -6.90
C GLN A 607 -2.26 -9.11 -5.41
N THR A 608 -3.23 -8.52 -4.70
CA THR A 608 -3.46 -8.79 -3.29
C THR A 608 -4.71 -9.64 -3.09
N LYS A 609 -4.79 -10.33 -1.95
CA LYS A 609 -6.02 -11.03 -1.53
C LYS A 609 -6.84 -10.12 -0.61
N HIS A 610 -8.16 -10.23 -0.71
CA HIS A 610 -9.09 -9.62 0.23
C HIS A 610 -10.40 -10.41 0.30
N LYS A 611 -10.76 -10.92 1.48
CA LYS A 611 -12.02 -11.63 1.76
C LYS A 611 -12.26 -12.80 0.79
N GLY A 612 -11.20 -13.56 0.49
CA GLY A 612 -11.22 -14.68 -0.46
C GLY A 612 -11.18 -14.30 -1.95
N GLY A 613 -11.31 -13.01 -2.28
CA GLY A 613 -11.18 -12.47 -3.64
C GLY A 613 -9.82 -11.86 -3.94
N LYS A 614 -9.66 -11.36 -5.17
CA LYS A 614 -8.52 -10.54 -5.60
C LYS A 614 -8.79 -9.07 -5.30
N LEU A 615 -7.72 -8.30 -5.08
CA LEU A 615 -7.76 -6.86 -4.93
C LEU A 615 -6.55 -6.26 -5.63
N PHE A 616 -6.78 -5.26 -6.49
CA PHE A 616 -5.73 -4.54 -7.21
C PHE A 616 -5.61 -3.10 -6.71
N TRP A 617 -4.45 -2.49 -6.90
CA TRP A 617 -4.13 -1.14 -6.43
C TRP A 617 -3.63 -0.24 -7.55
N PHE A 618 -4.05 1.01 -7.51
CA PHE A 618 -3.79 1.98 -8.57
C PHE A 618 -3.47 3.35 -8.00
N THR A 619 -2.64 4.09 -8.72
CA THR A 619 -2.40 5.50 -8.49
C THR A 619 -2.81 6.34 -9.69
N VAL A 620 -3.30 7.55 -9.42
CA VAL A 620 -3.56 8.62 -10.41
C VAL A 620 -2.97 9.92 -9.91
N ALA A 621 -2.64 10.84 -10.81
CA ALA A 621 -2.43 12.24 -10.45
C ALA A 621 -3.79 12.95 -10.43
N SER A 622 -4.07 13.76 -9.40
CA SER A 622 -5.36 14.46 -9.25
C SER A 622 -5.20 15.78 -8.51
N ARG A 623 -6.02 16.78 -8.86
CA ARG A 623 -6.11 18.10 -8.19
C ARG A 623 -7.05 18.10 -6.98
N ARG A 624 -7.59 16.94 -6.64
CA ARG A 624 -8.43 16.77 -5.45
C ARG A 624 -7.72 17.27 -4.21
N GLN A 625 -8.44 17.99 -3.35
CA GLN A 625 -7.93 18.48 -2.08
C GLN A 625 -7.52 17.31 -1.18
N ALA A 626 -6.31 17.37 -0.61
CA ALA A 626 -5.83 16.44 0.41
C ALA A 626 -6.52 16.72 1.76
N GLY A 627 -7.83 16.48 1.80
CA GLY A 627 -8.72 16.95 2.86
C GLY A 627 -8.60 18.46 3.05
N LEU A 628 -8.26 18.92 4.27
CA LEU A 628 -8.16 20.34 4.57
C LEU A 628 -6.78 20.95 4.32
N ARG A 629 -5.81 20.19 3.77
CA ARG A 629 -4.46 20.70 3.55
C ARG A 629 -4.39 21.72 2.41
N THR A 630 -3.52 22.71 2.56
CA THR A 630 -3.21 23.69 1.52
C THR A 630 -2.31 23.06 0.46
N VAL A 631 -2.85 22.88 -0.76
CA VAL A 631 -2.16 22.22 -1.89
C VAL A 631 -1.89 23.13 -3.09
N GLY A 632 -2.32 24.40 -3.04
CA GLY A 632 -2.01 25.40 -4.09
C GLY A 632 -2.51 25.08 -5.50
N GLY A 633 -3.44 24.14 -5.66
CA GLY A 633 -3.95 23.68 -6.96
C GLY A 633 -3.02 22.71 -7.71
N ALA A 634 -1.93 22.26 -7.07
CA ALA A 634 -1.06 21.22 -7.62
C ALA A 634 -1.78 19.87 -7.73
N GLN A 635 -1.28 18.98 -8.58
CA GLN A 635 -1.72 17.59 -8.60
C GLN A 635 -0.92 16.77 -7.59
N HIS A 636 -1.58 15.84 -6.92
CA HIS A 636 -0.94 14.88 -6.02
C HIS A 636 -1.30 13.47 -6.44
N LEU A 637 -0.51 12.49 -6.02
CA LEU A 637 -0.87 11.09 -6.20
C LEU A 637 -1.98 10.70 -5.24
N TRP A 638 -3.04 10.15 -5.82
CA TRP A 638 -4.13 9.49 -5.14
C TRP A 638 -4.08 8.01 -5.44
N MET A 639 -4.35 7.19 -4.43
CA MET A 639 -4.35 5.74 -4.53
C MET A 639 -5.75 5.20 -4.22
N PHE A 640 -6.13 4.12 -4.89
CA PHE A 640 -7.38 3.40 -4.61
C PHE A 640 -7.25 1.92 -4.90
N ALA A 641 -8.09 1.13 -4.22
CA ALA A 641 -8.25 -0.28 -4.49
C ALA A 641 -9.34 -0.52 -5.54
N VAL A 642 -9.27 -1.66 -6.24
CA VAL A 642 -10.29 -2.12 -7.17
C VAL A 642 -10.53 -3.61 -6.96
N ASP A 643 -11.80 -3.98 -6.85
CA ASP A 643 -12.27 -5.36 -6.99
C ASP A 643 -12.36 -5.71 -8.49
N PRO A 644 -11.44 -6.52 -9.02
CA PRO A 644 -11.41 -6.85 -10.44
C PRO A 644 -12.61 -7.70 -10.87
N ALA A 645 -13.23 -8.47 -9.97
CA ALA A 645 -14.38 -9.30 -10.32
C ALA A 645 -15.58 -8.44 -10.73
N LYS A 646 -15.80 -7.31 -10.03
CA LYS A 646 -16.84 -6.33 -10.38
C LYS A 646 -16.59 -5.66 -11.73
N ILE A 647 -15.35 -5.28 -12.00
CA ILE A 647 -14.97 -4.72 -13.32
C ILE A 647 -15.27 -5.74 -14.42
N MET A 648 -14.92 -7.01 -14.22
CA MET A 648 -15.15 -8.07 -15.21
C MET A 648 -16.64 -8.40 -15.41
N ALA A 649 -17.48 -8.13 -14.40
CA ALA A 649 -18.94 -8.19 -14.46
C ALA A 649 -19.58 -6.96 -15.11
N GLY A 650 -18.82 -5.89 -15.36
CA GLY A 650 -19.31 -4.67 -16.01
C GLY A 650 -19.69 -3.53 -15.05
N ASP A 651 -19.33 -3.64 -13.78
CA ASP A 651 -19.66 -2.68 -12.71
C ASP A 651 -18.42 -1.93 -12.21
N ASP A 652 -18.62 -0.76 -11.59
CA ASP A 652 -17.54 -0.03 -10.93
C ASP A 652 -17.04 -0.82 -9.71
N GLY A 653 -15.88 -1.46 -9.83
CA GLY A 653 -15.21 -2.19 -8.76
C GLY A 653 -14.34 -1.33 -7.84
N SER A 654 -14.21 -0.02 -8.08
CA SER A 654 -13.27 0.83 -7.36
C SER A 654 -13.74 1.22 -5.95
N TYR A 655 -12.80 1.51 -5.06
CA TYR A 655 -13.06 2.16 -3.77
C TYR A 655 -12.71 3.65 -3.85
N PRO A 656 -13.28 4.50 -2.99
CA PRO A 656 -12.88 5.90 -2.86
C PRO A 656 -11.36 6.07 -2.75
N GLY A 657 -10.81 7.02 -3.51
CA GLY A 657 -9.38 7.30 -3.47
C GLY A 657 -8.96 8.04 -2.22
N PHE A 658 -7.73 7.79 -1.78
CA PHE A 658 -7.04 8.51 -0.73
C PHE A 658 -5.72 9.08 -1.24
N TYR A 659 -5.35 10.28 -0.79
CA TYR A 659 -4.08 10.88 -1.17
C TYR A 659 -2.91 10.13 -0.48
N LEU A 660 -1.76 10.02 -1.14
CA LEU A 660 -0.59 9.38 -0.54
C LEU A 660 0.13 10.36 0.41
N PRO A 661 0.19 10.08 1.73
CA PRO A 661 0.51 11.07 2.75
C PRO A 661 2.00 11.40 2.91
N PHE A 662 2.86 10.71 2.16
CA PHE A 662 4.31 10.95 2.21
C PHE A 662 4.79 12.01 1.22
N GLN A 663 3.93 12.46 0.29
CA GLN A 663 4.31 13.42 -0.76
C GLN A 663 4.51 14.82 -0.18
N ASP A 664 5.43 15.59 -0.79
CA ASP A 664 5.50 17.03 -0.54
C ASP A 664 4.31 17.71 -1.23
N LEU A 665 3.44 18.34 -0.45
CA LEU A 665 2.24 18.98 -0.95
C LEU A 665 2.50 20.32 -1.65
N THR A 666 3.73 20.86 -1.55
CA THR A 666 4.14 22.06 -2.27
C THR A 666 4.59 21.78 -3.71
N THR A 667 4.81 20.51 -4.04
CA THR A 667 5.14 20.05 -5.39
C THR A 667 3.91 19.50 -6.11
N SER A 668 3.94 19.54 -7.45
CA SER A 668 2.99 18.76 -8.25
C SER A 668 3.60 17.39 -8.53
N ASN A 669 2.85 16.34 -8.25
CA ASN A 669 3.30 14.95 -8.25
C ASN A 669 2.47 14.11 -9.21
N HIS A 670 3.15 13.43 -10.15
CA HIS A 670 2.52 12.73 -11.26
C HIS A 670 3.17 11.36 -11.53
N ILE A 671 2.49 10.54 -12.32
CA ILE A 671 3.01 9.28 -12.90
C ILE A 671 3.59 8.36 -11.82
N GLY A 672 2.75 7.88 -10.90
CA GLY A 672 3.16 6.91 -9.86
C GLY A 672 3.46 5.52 -10.44
N GLN A 673 4.68 5.27 -10.89
CA GLN A 673 5.12 3.99 -11.44
C GLN A 673 5.47 3.00 -10.33
N TRP A 674 4.96 1.78 -10.45
CA TRP A 674 5.09 0.75 -9.42
C TRP A 674 6.06 -0.37 -9.82
N THR A 675 6.67 -0.99 -8.81
CA THR A 675 7.42 -2.23 -8.92
C THR A 675 7.04 -3.21 -7.81
N GLU A 676 7.15 -4.51 -8.07
CA GLU A 676 6.98 -5.58 -7.09
C GLU A 676 7.95 -5.48 -5.92
N LYS A 677 9.17 -4.96 -6.14
CA LYS A 677 10.22 -4.86 -5.13
C LYS A 677 11.10 -3.65 -5.35
N ILE A 678 11.55 -3.02 -4.26
CA ILE A 678 12.70 -2.11 -4.32
C ILE A 678 13.98 -2.94 -4.23
N VAL A 679 14.87 -2.79 -5.21
CA VAL A 679 16.20 -3.41 -5.18
C VAL A 679 16.98 -2.90 -3.97
N GLY A 680 17.45 -3.82 -3.12
CA GLY A 680 18.15 -3.51 -1.87
C GLY A 680 17.25 -3.25 -0.66
N GLY A 681 15.92 -3.28 -0.83
CA GLY A 681 14.97 -3.18 0.29
C GLY A 681 14.93 -4.46 1.12
N THR A 682 14.95 -4.32 2.45
CA THR A 682 14.73 -5.42 3.39
C THR A 682 13.22 -5.55 3.66
N GLN A 683 12.49 -6.26 2.81
CA GLN A 683 11.11 -6.63 3.15
C GLN A 683 11.18 -7.68 4.28
N PRO A 684 10.64 -7.40 5.49
CA PRO A 684 10.59 -8.41 6.53
C PRO A 684 9.69 -9.55 6.05
N PRO A 685 10.11 -10.82 6.15
CA PRO A 685 9.20 -11.93 5.86
C PRO A 685 7.99 -11.82 6.81
N PRO A 686 6.78 -12.21 6.37
CA PRO A 686 5.68 -12.40 7.30
C PRO A 686 6.14 -13.31 8.44
N PRO A 687 5.76 -13.03 9.70
CA PRO A 687 5.96 -13.99 10.78
C PRO A 687 5.41 -15.35 10.36
N ALA A 688 6.14 -16.43 10.68
CA ALA A 688 5.60 -17.76 10.47
C ALA A 688 4.52 -18.06 11.53
N PRO A 689 3.44 -18.77 11.18
CA PRO A 689 2.54 -19.32 12.18
C PRO A 689 3.33 -20.26 13.11
N PRO A 690 3.04 -20.26 14.42
CA PRO A 690 3.60 -21.27 15.32
C PRO A 690 3.15 -22.67 14.86
N PRO A 691 4.01 -23.70 14.93
CA PRO A 691 3.58 -25.06 14.59
C PRO A 691 2.50 -25.53 15.59
N PRO A 692 1.50 -26.31 15.14
CA PRO A 692 0.53 -26.89 16.07
C PRO A 692 1.25 -27.85 17.04
N PRO A 693 0.92 -27.80 18.34
CA PRO A 693 1.46 -28.78 19.29
C PRO A 693 1.01 -30.19 18.88
N PRO A 694 1.88 -31.22 19.00
CA PRO A 694 1.47 -32.58 18.75
C PRO A 694 0.33 -32.96 19.71
N PRO A 695 -0.65 -33.77 19.27
CA PRO A 695 -1.65 -34.31 20.19
C PRO A 695 -0.94 -35.02 21.36
N PRO A 696 -1.50 -35.01 22.57
CA PRO A 696 -0.92 -35.75 23.69
C PRO A 696 -0.76 -37.21 23.26
N PRO A 697 0.40 -37.85 23.52
CA PRO A 697 0.55 -39.28 23.27
C PRO A 697 -0.56 -40.03 24.01
N ALA A 698 -1.09 -41.08 23.39
CA ALA A 698 -1.93 -42.02 24.11
C ALA A 698 -1.14 -42.49 25.36
N PRO A 699 -1.73 -42.51 26.56
CA PRO A 699 -1.04 -42.98 27.75
C PRO A 699 -0.39 -44.35 27.50
N PRO A 700 0.74 -44.67 28.13
CA PRO A 700 1.34 -46.00 28.00
C PRO A 700 0.29 -47.07 28.34
N ALA A 701 0.17 -48.10 27.48
CA ALA A 701 -0.58 -49.29 27.85
C ALA A 701 -0.01 -49.84 29.17
N PRO A 702 -0.82 -50.07 30.21
CA PRO A 702 -0.31 -50.63 31.45
C PRO A 702 0.28 -52.01 31.17
N LYS A 703 1.47 -52.29 31.73
CA LYS A 703 2.03 -53.65 31.75
C LYS A 703 1.15 -54.60 32.57
#